data_AF-A0A5C8CK23-F1
#
_entry.id   AF-A0A5C8CK23-F1
#
_cell.length_a   1.000
_cell.length_b   1.000
_cell.length_c   1.000
_cell.angle_alpha   90.00
_cell.angle_beta   90.00
_cell.angle_gamma   90.00
#
_symmetry.space_group_name_H-M   'P 1'
#
loop_
_entity.id
_entity.type
_entity.pdbx_description
1 polymer ?
#
loop_
_entity_poly.entity_id
_entity_poly.type
_entity_poly.pdbx_seq_one_letter_code
_entity_poly.pdbx_strand_id
1 'polypeptide(L)'
;MKKRFLIIDAFGILYRYHFIFLKRPLLNSKGENVSSINGFLRTYFSLLDAYPSDYVAIALDSSRKTFRSEIYKEYKENRESMPDDLRSQIPILYELIDALGISRIVLDNYEADDIIGYISERNKKENIKTIIYSPDKDILQLVDKDVSVVASNKDNELIEYDAETVKEKRGVYPNQIIDLLALMGDSSDNIPGVKGVGEKTAVKLLQEYKTLNGVYQNIDSIQGKLQERLINDKENAYMSYELATIKRDIKELNLDYKDIENNKIDIEKVNKILDDLELKQIRNKINSYISENGTIKSKKEDKVKILDETKKTDKKNKRENKLQSELIEEKEITILSSAKDGNANYYLIENETELNNLIKDINNKKLVCVDFETTGLNVFEDKIIGISFAMKSKEAFYLDISGRTKINIDSCLKLVFDTLAKEDIKVIGHNLKYEYKMMRAINKRFGNMYFDTMVAAYLINPARSRYNMDDLALSYLSYNTIKYRDITDNAEKTLLNVNLKDVVEYACEDADITFRLYECFAPIIKKLELDKLFFNIEMPLIEVLADMEFDGVYISSKKMEKQSEEYGLLLDKIQKDIYKEAKEEFNLQSPKQLEYILFTKLKLPTAKKTKTGFSTDEEVLSELAKKYKIAENMITYRKYSKLKNTYLDVFPTLVNKSTNRIHAYFNQTVTATGRLSSSEPNLQNIPVKGEEGKDIRNTFIAEKGNLLISADYSQIELRLLAHFSKDPTLVEAFKNNDDIHKKTAMKIYSVSKEHITPSMRNTAKIINFSIIYGKTAFGLSKELDIKRKEADEFIKSYFETYSQVKPFCEEAIKEIKNKGYVRTMMGRIRDLSKTINSSNSVVRNEAERMALNTLIQGSAADMIKVAMIGIHREFKNHFKTAKIVMQVHDELVVEVSEEESDRAMKVMKDIMEHSVKANVPIVVDIHKGKSWGEIH
;
A
#
# COMPACT_ATOMS: atom_id res chain seq x y z
N MET A 1 21.84 28.32 -27.71
CA MET A 1 20.64 27.77 -27.02
C MET A 1 19.98 28.91 -26.26
N LYS A 2 18.64 28.90 -26.16
CA LYS A 2 17.88 29.87 -25.36
C LYS A 2 18.20 29.64 -23.87
N LYS A 3 18.42 30.70 -23.08
CA LYS A 3 18.58 30.57 -21.62
C LYS A 3 17.32 29.93 -21.01
N ARG A 4 17.45 29.23 -19.90
CA ARG A 4 16.37 28.51 -19.22
C ARG A 4 16.14 29.05 -17.82
N PHE A 5 14.87 29.23 -17.47
CA PHE A 5 14.42 29.64 -16.15
C PHE A 5 13.53 28.55 -15.57
N LEU A 6 13.96 27.93 -14.46
CA LEU A 6 13.15 27.01 -13.68
C LEU A 6 12.42 27.79 -12.57
N ILE A 7 11.10 27.74 -12.58
CA ILE A 7 10.28 28.30 -11.49
C ILE A 7 9.46 27.21 -10.83
N ILE A 8 9.50 27.16 -9.50
CA ILE A 8 8.91 26.08 -8.70
C ILE A 8 7.78 26.65 -7.84
N ASP A 9 6.58 26.09 -7.96
CA ASP A 9 5.51 26.26 -6.99
C ASP A 9 5.83 25.41 -5.74
N ALA A 10 6.24 26.09 -4.67
CA ALA A 10 6.63 25.42 -3.43
C ALA A 10 5.45 24.85 -2.65
N PHE A 11 4.30 25.53 -2.58
CA PHE A 11 3.19 25.07 -1.75
C PHE A 11 2.56 23.79 -2.30
N GLY A 12 2.49 23.64 -3.62
CA GLY A 12 2.10 22.37 -4.25
C GLY A 12 2.95 21.18 -3.77
N ILE A 13 4.26 21.36 -3.64
CA ILE A 13 5.18 20.33 -3.12
C ILE A 13 4.95 20.06 -1.63
N LEU A 14 4.85 21.12 -0.83
CA LEU A 14 4.74 21.04 0.62
C LEU A 14 3.46 20.33 1.07
N TYR A 15 2.32 20.68 0.47
CA TYR A 15 1.03 20.02 0.73
C TYR A 15 1.06 18.57 0.28
N ARG A 16 1.62 18.28 -0.90
CA ARG A 16 1.77 16.90 -1.39
C ARG A 16 2.51 16.02 -0.38
N TYR A 17 3.68 16.46 0.06
CA TYR A 17 4.46 15.67 1.03
C TYR A 17 3.80 15.61 2.40
N HIS A 18 3.12 16.68 2.83
CA HIS A 18 2.31 16.63 4.04
C HIS A 18 1.25 15.51 3.94
N PHE A 19 0.51 15.42 2.84
CA PHE A 19 -0.52 14.40 2.66
C PHE A 19 0.01 12.98 2.45
N ILE A 20 1.12 12.82 1.71
CA ILE A 20 1.83 11.53 1.56
C ILE A 20 2.22 10.99 2.94
N PHE A 21 2.75 11.87 3.79
CA PHE A 21 3.22 11.52 5.13
C PHE A 21 2.17 11.75 6.22
N LEU A 22 0.92 12.10 5.90
CA LEU A 22 -0.10 12.46 6.90
C LEU A 22 -0.35 11.34 7.90
N LYS A 23 -0.43 10.09 7.41
CA LYS A 23 -0.60 8.91 8.27
C LYS A 23 0.68 8.58 9.06
N ARG A 24 1.83 9.04 8.58
CA ARG A 24 3.18 8.59 8.97
C ARG A 24 4.24 9.69 8.81
N PRO A 25 4.19 10.76 9.61
CA PRO A 25 5.13 11.87 9.45
C PRO A 25 6.56 11.45 9.78
N LEU A 26 7.53 11.95 9.01
CA LEU A 26 8.92 11.99 9.41
C LEU A 26 9.04 13.00 10.55
N LEU A 27 9.46 12.52 11.72
CA LEU A 27 9.62 13.34 12.92
C LEU A 27 11.10 13.35 13.31
N ASN A 28 11.60 14.49 13.78
CA ASN A 28 12.90 14.56 14.45
C ASN A 28 12.80 14.08 15.92
N SER A 29 13.93 14.02 16.62
CA SER A 29 14.00 13.62 18.04
C SER A 29 13.19 14.50 18.99
N LYS A 30 12.86 15.74 18.58
CA LYS A 30 11.99 16.67 19.33
C LYS A 30 10.51 16.44 19.06
N GLY A 31 10.16 15.51 18.17
CA GLY A 31 8.78 15.21 17.78
C GLY A 31 8.19 16.17 16.74
N GLU A 32 9.01 17.02 16.13
CA GLU A 32 8.60 18.01 15.11
C GLU A 32 8.52 17.33 13.74
N ASN A 33 7.49 17.65 12.96
CA ASN A 33 7.32 17.12 11.61
C ASN A 33 8.31 17.79 10.65
N VAL A 34 9.10 16.98 9.94
CA VAL A 34 10.10 17.43 8.95
C VAL A 34 9.82 16.88 7.55
N SER A 35 8.66 16.25 7.35
CA SER A 35 8.30 15.52 6.13
C SER A 35 8.27 16.43 4.90
N SER A 36 7.65 17.61 5.04
CA SER A 36 7.44 18.53 3.92
C SER A 36 8.74 19.21 3.51
N ILE A 37 9.58 19.59 4.48
CA ILE A 37 10.92 20.14 4.19
C ILE A 37 11.81 19.08 3.50
N ASN A 38 11.85 17.85 4.03
CA ASN A 38 12.63 16.76 3.42
C ASN A 38 12.16 16.44 2.00
N GLY A 39 10.85 16.35 1.80
CA GLY A 39 10.26 16.12 0.47
C GLY A 39 10.54 17.25 -0.51
N PHE A 40 10.40 18.50 -0.06
CA PHE A 40 10.70 19.68 -0.86
C PHE A 40 12.15 19.69 -1.33
N LEU A 41 13.12 19.48 -0.45
CA LEU A 41 14.54 19.47 -0.82
C LEU A 41 14.84 18.35 -1.83
N ARG A 42 14.29 17.15 -1.64
CA ARG A 42 14.47 16.04 -2.60
C ARG A 42 13.96 16.41 -3.98
N THR A 43 12.75 16.97 -4.04
CA THR A 43 12.14 17.41 -5.30
C THR A 43 12.95 18.54 -5.92
N TYR A 44 13.37 19.54 -5.15
CA TYR A 44 14.17 20.66 -5.62
C TYR A 44 15.46 20.18 -6.31
N PHE A 45 16.30 19.39 -5.62
CA PHE A 45 17.55 18.91 -6.22
C PHE A 45 17.33 17.98 -7.40
N SER A 46 16.31 17.12 -7.35
CA SER A 46 15.95 16.28 -8.49
C SER A 46 15.54 17.10 -9.72
N LEU A 47 14.90 18.26 -9.53
CA LEU A 47 14.52 19.14 -10.63
C LEU A 47 15.72 19.87 -11.21
N LEU A 48 16.72 20.24 -10.39
CA LEU A 48 17.97 20.81 -10.91
C LEU A 48 18.74 19.82 -11.78
N ASP A 49 18.78 18.54 -11.38
CA ASP A 49 19.43 17.47 -12.14
C ASP A 49 18.70 17.20 -13.46
N ALA A 50 17.37 17.12 -13.43
CA ALA A 50 16.54 16.82 -14.60
C ALA A 50 16.40 18.02 -15.56
N TYR A 51 16.37 19.24 -15.02
CA TYR A 51 16.17 20.48 -15.77
C TYR A 51 17.26 21.51 -15.46
N PRO A 52 18.50 21.29 -15.93
CA PRO A 52 19.56 22.28 -15.81
C PRO A 52 19.12 23.62 -16.38
N SER A 53 19.19 24.67 -15.55
CA SER A 53 18.64 26.00 -15.83
C SER A 53 19.60 27.11 -15.42
N ASP A 54 19.63 28.19 -16.19
CA ASP A 54 20.46 29.37 -15.92
C ASP A 54 19.93 30.18 -14.74
N TYR A 55 18.61 30.13 -14.53
CA TYR A 55 17.92 30.82 -13.46
C TYR A 55 17.00 29.86 -12.72
N VAL A 56 16.96 29.94 -11.40
CA VAL A 56 16.06 29.15 -10.56
C VAL A 56 15.41 30.07 -9.53
N ALA A 57 14.08 30.02 -9.46
CA ALA A 57 13.33 30.75 -8.44
C ALA A 57 12.16 29.93 -7.91
N ILE A 58 11.65 30.34 -6.75
CA ILE A 58 10.53 29.69 -6.07
C ILE A 58 9.41 30.70 -5.87
N ALA A 59 8.23 30.36 -6.36
CA ALA A 59 7.01 31.13 -6.12
C ALA A 59 6.31 30.60 -4.86
N LEU A 60 5.80 31.53 -4.06
CA LEU A 60 5.18 31.26 -2.77
C LEU A 60 3.91 32.10 -2.63
N ASP A 61 2.87 31.50 -2.05
CA ASP A 61 1.65 32.22 -1.69
C ASP A 61 1.91 33.20 -0.53
N SER A 62 1.23 34.36 -0.58
CA SER A 62 1.17 35.28 0.54
C SER A 62 0.13 34.82 1.58
N SER A 63 0.29 35.23 2.84
CA SER A 63 -0.68 34.93 3.90
C SER A 63 -1.91 35.87 3.88
N ARG A 64 -2.01 36.77 2.90
CA ARG A 64 -3.05 37.80 2.79
C ARG A 64 -4.10 37.39 1.76
N LYS A 65 -5.31 37.96 1.87
CA LYS A 65 -6.35 37.75 0.87
C LYS A 65 -5.90 38.28 -0.48
N THR A 66 -6.27 37.58 -1.54
CA THR A 66 -5.90 37.90 -2.92
C THR A 66 -7.01 38.72 -3.59
N PHE A 67 -6.73 39.32 -4.74
CA PHE A 67 -7.76 40.04 -5.51
C PHE A 67 -8.98 39.16 -5.85
N ARG A 68 -8.81 37.83 -5.95
CA ARG A 68 -9.90 36.86 -6.16
C ARG A 68 -10.92 36.86 -5.03
N SER A 69 -10.48 37.14 -3.80
CA SER A 69 -11.38 37.25 -2.63
C SER A 69 -12.28 38.49 -2.69
N GLU A 70 -11.92 39.51 -3.47
CA GLU A 70 -12.76 40.69 -3.72
C GLU A 70 -13.81 40.40 -4.80
N ILE A 71 -13.46 39.59 -5.81
CA ILE A 71 -14.34 39.17 -6.90
C ILE A 71 -15.41 38.20 -6.38
N TYR A 72 -15.01 37.20 -5.59
CA TYR A 72 -15.92 36.20 -5.04
C TYR A 72 -15.57 35.89 -3.59
N LYS A 73 -16.46 36.30 -2.68
CA LYS A 73 -16.25 36.21 -1.23
C LYS A 73 -16.06 34.77 -0.72
N GLU A 74 -16.70 33.80 -1.37
CA GLU A 74 -16.65 32.39 -1.00
C GLU A 74 -15.45 31.65 -1.65
N TYR A 75 -14.60 32.35 -2.42
CA TYR A 75 -13.40 31.78 -3.02
C TYR A 75 -12.47 31.20 -1.94
N LYS A 76 -12.08 29.93 -2.09
CA LYS A 76 -11.31 29.14 -1.10
C LYS A 76 -11.92 29.10 0.32
N GLU A 77 -13.19 29.51 0.53
CA GLU A 77 -13.82 29.53 1.86
C GLU A 77 -14.03 28.12 2.45
N ASN A 78 -14.25 27.13 1.57
CA ASN A 78 -14.38 25.73 1.95
C ASN A 78 -13.03 25.01 2.12
N ARG A 79 -11.90 25.71 1.94
CA ARG A 79 -10.57 25.11 2.06
C ARG A 79 -10.23 24.96 3.54
N GLU A 80 -9.85 23.75 3.94
CA GLU A 80 -9.36 23.51 5.30
C GLU A 80 -8.14 24.40 5.58
N SER A 81 -8.09 24.99 6.78
CA SER A 81 -6.93 25.79 7.19
C SER A 81 -5.66 24.94 7.13
N MET A 82 -4.55 25.54 6.70
CA MET A 82 -3.25 24.87 6.66
C MET A 82 -2.98 24.15 8.00
N PRO A 83 -2.70 22.84 7.99
CA PRO A 83 -2.40 22.06 9.18
C PRO A 83 -1.28 22.69 10.00
N ASP A 84 -1.40 22.69 11.34
CA ASP A 84 -0.46 23.40 12.22
C ASP A 84 0.97 22.85 12.12
N ASP A 85 1.12 21.55 11.89
CA ASP A 85 2.42 20.89 11.70
C ASP A 85 3.07 21.27 10.36
N LEU A 86 2.30 21.52 9.31
CA LEU A 86 2.80 22.10 8.06
C LEU A 86 3.14 23.59 8.24
N ARG A 87 2.27 24.34 8.91
CA ARG A 87 2.47 25.77 9.18
C ARG A 87 3.76 26.04 9.95
N SER A 88 4.07 25.18 10.93
CA SER A 88 5.31 25.28 11.72
C SER A 88 6.60 25.10 10.91
N GLN A 89 6.52 24.42 9.76
CA GLN A 89 7.68 24.18 8.89
C GLN A 89 7.97 25.34 7.92
N ILE A 90 7.00 26.22 7.65
CA ILE A 90 7.15 27.29 6.65
C ILE A 90 8.28 28.29 6.99
N PRO A 91 8.42 28.79 8.24
CA PRO A 91 9.51 29.70 8.57
C PRO A 91 10.89 29.05 8.39
N ILE A 92 11.02 27.78 8.79
CA ILE A 92 12.27 27.01 8.67
C ILE A 92 12.61 26.80 7.19
N LEU A 93 11.62 26.50 6.36
CA LEU A 93 11.79 26.40 4.93
C LEU A 93 12.31 27.70 4.32
N TYR A 94 11.79 28.85 4.72
CA TYR A 94 12.26 30.15 4.22
C TYR A 94 13.71 30.41 4.61
N GLU A 95 14.08 30.15 5.86
CA GLU A 95 15.47 30.26 6.30
C GLU A 95 16.40 29.34 5.50
N LEU A 96 15.94 28.14 5.16
CA LEU A 96 16.71 27.17 4.40
C LEU A 96 16.85 27.55 2.92
N ILE A 97 15.78 28.05 2.29
CA ILE A 97 15.80 28.57 0.91
C ILE A 97 16.76 29.76 0.82
N ASP A 98 16.68 30.69 1.77
CA ASP A 98 17.56 31.86 1.84
C ASP A 98 19.03 31.42 2.04
N ALA A 99 19.28 30.43 2.89
CA ALA A 99 20.62 29.87 3.11
C ALA A 99 21.17 29.12 1.89
N LEU A 100 20.31 28.48 1.10
CA LEU A 100 20.67 27.83 -0.17
C LEU A 100 20.91 28.85 -1.30
N GLY A 101 20.76 30.16 -1.06
CA GLY A 101 20.91 31.18 -2.10
C GLY A 101 19.82 31.10 -3.17
N ILE A 102 18.64 30.57 -2.84
CA ILE A 102 17.55 30.42 -3.80
C ILE A 102 16.65 31.66 -3.74
N SER A 103 16.38 32.27 -4.89
CA SER A 103 15.46 33.40 -4.96
C SER A 103 14.02 32.94 -4.72
N ARG A 104 13.43 33.34 -3.59
CA ARG A 104 11.99 33.19 -3.33
C ARG A 104 11.24 34.48 -3.64
N ILE A 105 10.09 34.33 -4.29
CA ILE A 105 9.26 35.44 -4.75
C ILE A 105 7.89 35.30 -4.09
N VAL A 106 7.51 36.31 -3.32
CA VAL A 106 6.21 36.45 -2.65
C VAL A 106 5.70 37.85 -2.98
N LEU A 107 4.43 37.97 -3.33
CA LEU A 107 3.80 39.26 -3.55
C LEU A 107 2.40 39.27 -2.93
N ASP A 108 2.13 40.25 -2.08
CA ASP A 108 0.80 40.44 -1.49
C ASP A 108 -0.24 40.66 -2.59
N ASN A 109 -1.49 40.26 -2.33
CA ASN A 109 -2.65 40.32 -3.23
C ASN A 109 -2.63 39.36 -4.44
N TYR A 110 -1.51 38.68 -4.71
CA TYR A 110 -1.34 37.72 -5.80
C TYR A 110 -1.01 36.32 -5.27
N GLU A 111 -1.36 35.29 -6.03
CA GLU A 111 -1.02 33.89 -5.71
C GLU A 111 0.28 33.48 -6.39
N ALA A 112 0.88 32.37 -5.95
CA ALA A 112 2.09 31.83 -6.57
C ALA A 112 1.90 31.62 -8.09
N ASP A 113 0.71 31.22 -8.51
CA ASP A 113 0.38 31.00 -9.92
C ASP A 113 0.44 32.29 -10.76
N ASP A 114 0.02 33.42 -10.20
CA ASP A 114 0.08 34.74 -10.85
C ASP A 114 1.54 35.22 -10.97
N ILE A 115 2.34 34.99 -9.94
CA ILE A 115 3.79 35.27 -9.98
C ILE A 115 4.46 34.45 -11.08
N ILE A 116 4.13 33.16 -11.18
CA ILE A 116 4.62 32.28 -12.24
C ILE A 116 4.16 32.79 -13.61
N GLY A 117 2.87 33.13 -13.76
CA GLY A 117 2.31 33.67 -14.99
C GLY A 117 3.00 34.93 -15.48
N TYR A 118 3.27 35.87 -14.58
CA TYR A 118 4.04 37.09 -14.90
C TYR A 118 5.46 36.77 -15.36
N ILE A 119 6.17 35.88 -14.65
CA ILE A 119 7.56 35.52 -14.97
C ILE A 119 7.64 34.81 -16.32
N SER A 120 6.71 33.89 -16.60
CA SER A 120 6.62 33.23 -17.90
C SER A 120 6.43 34.21 -19.06
N GLU A 121 5.54 35.20 -18.90
CA GLU A 121 5.28 36.21 -19.92
C GLU A 121 6.47 37.17 -20.09
N ARG A 122 7.13 37.54 -18.99
CA ARG A 122 8.33 38.36 -19.04
C ARG A 122 9.50 37.64 -19.72
N ASN A 123 9.77 36.40 -19.32
CA ASN A 123 10.82 35.55 -19.90
C ASN A 123 10.64 35.40 -21.41
N LYS A 124 9.39 35.31 -21.88
CA LYS A 124 9.08 35.27 -23.31
C LYS A 124 9.56 36.53 -24.04
N LYS A 125 9.33 37.72 -23.48
CA LYS A 125 9.80 39.02 -24.02
C LYS A 125 11.33 39.13 -24.02
N GLU A 126 11.98 38.51 -23.04
CA GLU A 126 13.44 38.50 -22.90
C GLU A 126 14.13 37.33 -23.60
N ASN A 127 13.38 36.53 -24.36
CA ASN A 127 13.89 35.33 -25.04
C ASN A 127 14.57 34.33 -24.08
N ILE A 128 13.89 34.00 -22.97
CA ILE A 128 14.23 32.96 -21.99
C ILE A 128 13.13 31.87 -22.00
N LYS A 129 13.52 30.58 -22.03
CA LYS A 129 12.57 29.45 -21.96
C LYS A 129 12.19 29.23 -20.50
N THR A 130 10.90 29.18 -20.18
CA THR A 130 10.44 28.94 -18.81
C THR A 130 10.06 27.48 -18.63
N ILE A 131 10.56 26.86 -17.57
CA ILE A 131 10.19 25.53 -17.10
C ILE A 131 9.49 25.75 -15.77
N ILE A 132 8.21 25.43 -15.70
CA ILE A 132 7.41 25.56 -14.49
C ILE A 132 7.31 24.18 -13.84
N TYR A 133 7.64 24.06 -12.57
CA TYR A 133 7.24 22.90 -11.79
C TYR A 133 6.01 23.25 -10.94
N SER A 134 4.86 22.67 -11.26
CA SER A 134 3.65 22.75 -10.44
C SER A 134 2.75 21.54 -10.68
N PRO A 135 2.17 20.93 -9.63
CA PRO A 135 1.14 19.92 -9.78
C PRO A 135 -0.25 20.51 -10.11
N ASP A 136 -0.40 21.83 -10.05
CA ASP A 136 -1.67 22.49 -10.30
C ASP A 136 -2.07 22.39 -11.78
N LYS A 137 -3.32 22.03 -12.02
CA LYS A 137 -3.88 21.93 -13.37
C LYS A 137 -4.11 23.31 -13.98
N ASP A 138 -4.26 24.36 -13.16
CA ASP A 138 -4.60 25.70 -13.62
C ASP A 138 -3.41 26.33 -14.34
N ILE A 139 -2.19 26.01 -13.90
CA ILE A 139 -0.91 26.38 -14.52
C ILE A 139 -0.78 25.89 -15.97
N LEU A 140 -1.53 24.84 -16.37
CA LEU A 140 -1.50 24.34 -17.74
C LEU A 140 -1.98 25.39 -18.77
N GLN A 141 -2.68 26.44 -18.34
CA GLN A 141 -3.05 27.58 -19.21
C GLN A 141 -1.83 28.39 -19.71
N LEU A 142 -0.66 28.22 -19.08
CA LEU A 142 0.58 28.91 -19.42
C LEU A 142 1.41 28.18 -20.49
N VAL A 143 1.11 26.90 -20.78
CA VAL A 143 1.88 26.07 -21.71
C VAL A 143 1.85 26.65 -23.13
N ASP A 144 3.04 26.91 -23.67
CA ASP A 144 3.23 27.31 -25.07
C ASP A 144 4.63 26.88 -25.59
N LYS A 145 5.06 27.41 -26.74
CA LYS A 145 6.37 27.05 -27.32
C LYS A 145 7.59 27.44 -26.46
N ASP A 146 7.42 28.44 -25.59
CA ASP A 146 8.46 29.04 -24.75
C ASP A 146 8.29 28.69 -23.27
N VAL A 147 7.17 28.04 -22.90
CA VAL A 147 6.80 27.66 -21.54
C VAL A 147 6.38 26.19 -21.48
N SER A 148 7.11 25.38 -20.72
CA SER A 148 6.78 23.98 -20.43
C SER A 148 6.42 23.80 -18.96
N VAL A 149 5.41 22.99 -18.68
CA VAL A 149 5.00 22.66 -17.29
C VAL A 149 5.44 21.23 -16.97
N VAL A 150 5.99 21.03 -15.79
CA VAL A 150 6.43 19.74 -15.27
C VAL A 150 5.68 19.46 -13.97
N ALA A 151 5.11 18.28 -13.85
CA ALA A 151 4.48 17.81 -12.62
C ALA A 151 4.89 16.37 -12.35
N SER A 152 4.96 15.93 -11.08
CA SER A 152 5.18 14.51 -10.81
C SER A 152 3.86 13.75 -10.62
N ASN A 153 3.72 12.58 -11.23
CA ASN A 153 2.55 11.70 -11.06
C ASN A 153 2.49 11.06 -9.66
N LYS A 154 1.49 10.20 -9.41
CA LYS A 154 1.32 9.49 -8.12
C LYS A 154 2.49 8.57 -7.75
N ASP A 155 3.29 8.17 -8.74
CA ASP A 155 4.48 7.30 -8.61
C ASP A 155 5.80 8.12 -8.61
N ASN A 156 5.70 9.44 -8.38
CA ASN A 156 6.81 10.42 -8.34
C ASN A 156 7.60 10.59 -9.65
N GLU A 157 7.12 10.09 -10.78
CA GLU A 157 7.75 10.31 -12.08
C GLU A 157 7.42 11.72 -12.60
N LEU A 158 8.42 12.41 -13.15
CA LEU A 158 8.26 13.73 -13.76
C LEU A 158 7.61 13.59 -15.13
N ILE A 159 6.51 14.31 -15.34
CA ILE A 159 5.82 14.40 -16.61
C ILE A 159 5.87 15.84 -17.10
N GLU A 160 6.39 16.04 -18.30
CA GLU A 160 6.37 17.31 -19.01
C GLU A 160 5.07 17.44 -19.80
N TYR A 161 4.46 18.62 -19.74
CA TYR A 161 3.23 18.98 -20.42
C TYR A 161 3.55 19.97 -21.52
N ASP A 162 3.41 19.50 -22.77
CA ASP A 162 3.29 20.34 -23.95
C ASP A 162 1.80 20.47 -24.38
N ALA A 163 1.55 21.20 -25.47
CA ALA A 163 0.19 21.45 -25.93
C ALA A 163 -0.60 20.17 -26.26
N GLU A 164 0.06 19.13 -26.78
CA GLU A 164 -0.59 17.86 -27.12
C GLU A 164 -0.84 17.01 -25.86
N THR A 165 0.12 16.97 -24.94
CA THR A 165 -0.03 16.30 -23.64
C THR A 165 -1.16 16.90 -22.82
N VAL A 166 -1.32 18.24 -22.86
CA VAL A 166 -2.46 18.92 -22.23
C VAL A 166 -3.76 18.49 -22.88
N LYS A 167 -3.84 18.45 -24.21
CA LYS A 167 -5.03 18.01 -24.95
C LYS A 167 -5.39 16.55 -24.65
N GLU A 168 -4.42 15.66 -24.63
CA GLU A 168 -4.63 14.24 -24.32
C GLU A 168 -5.21 14.07 -22.92
N LYS A 169 -4.63 14.77 -21.93
CA LYS A 169 -4.99 14.60 -20.51
C LYS A 169 -6.22 15.39 -20.07
N ARG A 170 -6.50 16.54 -20.68
CA ARG A 170 -7.60 17.45 -20.29
C ARG A 170 -8.72 17.53 -21.32
N GLY A 171 -8.54 16.95 -22.50
CA GLY A 171 -9.50 16.99 -23.60
C GLY A 171 -9.58 18.32 -24.35
N VAL A 172 -8.79 19.33 -23.94
CA VAL A 172 -8.75 20.69 -24.48
C VAL A 172 -7.31 21.21 -24.54
N TYR A 173 -7.04 22.18 -25.40
CA TYR A 173 -5.72 22.80 -25.53
C TYR A 173 -5.40 23.77 -24.38
N PRO A 174 -4.11 24.13 -24.13
CA PRO A 174 -3.71 25.06 -23.08
C PRO A 174 -4.52 26.36 -23.04
N ASN A 175 -4.80 26.95 -24.20
CA ASN A 175 -5.57 28.19 -24.34
C ASN A 175 -7.07 28.05 -23.99
N GLN A 176 -7.55 26.83 -23.77
CA GLN A 176 -8.94 26.52 -23.42
C GLN A 176 -9.10 26.06 -21.95
N ILE A 177 -8.00 25.95 -21.19
CA ILE A 177 -8.05 25.51 -19.78
C ILE A 177 -8.90 26.46 -18.94
N ILE A 178 -8.80 27.77 -19.18
CA ILE A 178 -9.60 28.79 -18.50
C ILE A 178 -11.08 28.60 -18.82
N ASP A 179 -11.42 28.39 -20.10
CA ASP A 179 -12.80 28.17 -20.53
C ASP A 179 -13.38 26.86 -19.95
N LEU A 180 -12.55 25.83 -19.82
CA LEU A 180 -12.94 24.54 -19.23
C LEU A 180 -13.34 24.73 -17.78
N LEU A 181 -12.48 25.36 -16.98
CA LEU A 181 -12.72 25.65 -15.56
C LEU A 181 -13.90 26.60 -15.36
N ALA A 182 -14.06 27.59 -16.25
CA ALA A 182 -15.20 28.50 -16.24
C ALA A 182 -16.55 27.78 -16.40
N LEU A 183 -16.59 26.71 -17.21
CA LEU A 183 -17.81 25.94 -17.44
C LEU A 183 -18.07 24.90 -16.35
N MET A 184 -17.04 24.14 -15.94
CA MET A 184 -17.21 23.03 -15.01
C MET A 184 -17.09 23.40 -13.52
N GLY A 185 -16.50 24.56 -13.23
CA GLY A 185 -16.14 24.99 -11.88
C GLY A 185 -14.93 24.25 -11.31
N ASP A 186 -14.54 24.62 -10.09
CA ASP A 186 -13.52 23.92 -9.32
C ASP A 186 -13.93 23.86 -7.84
N SER A 187 -14.24 22.65 -7.37
CA SER A 187 -14.59 22.44 -5.96
C SER A 187 -13.44 22.73 -4.99
N SER A 188 -12.18 22.64 -5.43
CA SER A 188 -11.00 22.81 -4.58
C SER A 188 -10.85 24.28 -4.14
N ASP A 189 -11.10 25.17 -5.09
CA ASP A 189 -11.02 26.63 -4.92
C ASP A 189 -12.38 27.29 -4.75
N ASN A 190 -13.44 26.49 -4.71
CA ASN A 190 -14.83 26.93 -4.67
C ASN A 190 -15.21 27.83 -5.85
N ILE A 191 -14.69 27.54 -7.05
CA ILE A 191 -15.08 28.20 -8.30
C ILE A 191 -16.42 27.59 -8.77
N PRO A 192 -17.50 28.38 -8.92
CA PRO A 192 -18.85 27.83 -9.05
C PRO A 192 -19.15 27.17 -10.39
N GLY A 193 -18.61 27.69 -11.50
CA GLY A 193 -18.92 27.24 -12.86
C GLY A 193 -20.40 27.32 -13.22
N VAL A 194 -20.84 26.49 -14.16
CA VAL A 194 -22.25 26.36 -14.58
C VAL A 194 -22.86 25.14 -13.89
N LYS A 195 -23.97 25.31 -13.16
CA LYS A 195 -24.51 24.20 -12.34
C LYS A 195 -24.98 23.05 -13.23
N GLY A 196 -24.46 21.87 -12.93
CA GLY A 196 -24.78 20.65 -13.67
C GLY A 196 -24.07 20.51 -15.01
N VAL A 197 -23.07 21.34 -15.30
CA VAL A 197 -22.08 21.12 -16.36
C VAL A 197 -20.82 20.53 -15.71
N GLY A 198 -20.49 19.29 -16.05
CA GLY A 198 -19.23 18.65 -15.61
C GLY A 198 -18.17 18.67 -16.71
N GLU A 199 -16.95 18.23 -16.37
CA GLU A 199 -15.78 18.20 -17.26
C GLU A 199 -16.09 17.64 -18.66
N LYS A 200 -16.72 16.46 -18.76
CA LYS A 200 -17.07 15.84 -20.06
C LYS A 200 -17.97 16.72 -20.93
N THR A 201 -18.93 17.40 -20.32
CA THR A 201 -19.85 18.29 -21.03
C THR A 201 -19.15 19.58 -21.46
N ALA A 202 -18.34 20.16 -20.59
CA ALA A 202 -17.53 21.34 -20.89
C ALA A 202 -16.52 21.07 -22.03
N VAL A 203 -15.82 19.93 -21.99
CA VAL A 203 -14.91 19.50 -23.06
C VAL A 203 -15.64 19.39 -24.39
N LYS A 204 -16.82 18.76 -24.43
CA LYS A 204 -17.62 18.64 -25.67
C LYS A 204 -17.99 20.02 -26.23
N LEU A 205 -18.46 20.93 -25.37
CA LEU A 205 -18.79 22.30 -25.77
C LEU A 205 -17.58 23.06 -26.31
N LEU A 206 -16.40 22.88 -25.72
CA LEU A 206 -15.17 23.55 -26.16
C LEU A 206 -14.53 22.90 -27.39
N GLN A 207 -14.77 21.61 -27.64
CA GLN A 207 -14.37 20.98 -28.90
C GLN A 207 -15.19 21.52 -30.07
N GLU A 208 -16.48 21.77 -29.85
CA GLU A 208 -17.42 22.28 -30.86
C GLU A 208 -17.28 23.80 -31.05
N TYR A 209 -17.41 24.58 -29.99
CA TYR A 209 -17.50 26.04 -30.03
C TYR A 209 -16.21 26.79 -29.65
N LYS A 210 -15.13 26.05 -29.34
CA LYS A 210 -13.75 26.54 -29.11
C LYS A 210 -13.51 27.38 -27.85
N THR A 211 -14.39 28.31 -27.49
CA THR A 211 -14.20 29.21 -26.34
C THR A 211 -15.50 29.38 -25.56
N LEU A 212 -15.43 29.87 -24.32
CA LEU A 212 -16.60 30.22 -23.51
C LEU A 212 -17.51 31.20 -24.26
N ASN A 213 -16.92 32.23 -24.88
CA ASN A 213 -17.65 33.17 -25.73
C ASN A 213 -18.29 32.48 -26.94
N GLY A 214 -17.57 31.54 -27.57
CA GLY A 214 -18.12 30.74 -28.67
C GLY A 214 -19.35 29.93 -28.25
N VAL A 215 -19.34 29.36 -27.04
CA VAL A 215 -20.50 28.65 -26.46
C VAL A 215 -21.70 29.60 -26.33
N TYR A 216 -21.49 30.80 -25.77
CA TYR A 216 -22.57 31.76 -25.56
C TYR A 216 -23.04 32.48 -26.83
N GLN A 217 -22.17 32.66 -27.83
CA GLN A 217 -22.55 33.18 -29.16
C GLN A 217 -23.41 32.18 -29.94
N ASN A 218 -23.25 30.88 -29.69
CA ASN A 218 -24.00 29.81 -30.34
C ASN A 218 -25.03 29.17 -29.40
N ILE A 219 -25.46 29.89 -28.36
CA ILE A 219 -26.34 29.34 -27.32
C ILE A 219 -27.66 28.80 -27.90
N ASP A 220 -28.16 29.40 -28.98
CA ASP A 220 -29.40 28.98 -29.66
C ASP A 220 -29.27 27.63 -30.38
N SER A 221 -28.05 27.19 -30.69
CA SER A 221 -27.79 25.88 -31.31
C SER A 221 -27.71 24.74 -30.28
N ILE A 222 -27.59 25.05 -29.00
CA ILE A 222 -27.52 24.09 -27.91
C ILE A 222 -28.95 23.74 -27.48
N GLN A 223 -29.32 22.46 -27.45
CA GLN A 223 -30.70 22.03 -27.20
C GLN A 223 -30.94 21.49 -25.78
N GLY A 224 -32.17 21.68 -25.30
CA GLY A 224 -32.71 21.06 -24.08
C GLY A 224 -32.16 21.65 -22.78
N LYS A 225 -32.16 20.85 -21.70
CA LYS A 225 -31.80 21.30 -20.34
C LYS A 225 -30.38 21.87 -20.20
N LEU A 226 -29.47 21.57 -21.14
CA LEU A 226 -28.12 22.12 -21.13
C LEU A 226 -28.10 23.61 -21.48
N GLN A 227 -28.93 24.01 -22.46
CA GLN A 227 -29.10 25.40 -22.86
C GLN A 227 -29.63 26.25 -21.70
N GLU A 228 -30.68 25.76 -21.04
CA GLU A 228 -31.29 26.42 -19.88
C GLU A 228 -30.26 26.64 -18.74
N ARG A 229 -29.42 25.64 -18.46
CA ARG A 229 -28.35 25.75 -17.45
C ARG A 229 -27.31 26.80 -17.82
N LEU A 230 -26.84 26.79 -19.07
CA LEU A 230 -25.84 27.75 -19.55
C LEU A 230 -26.37 29.19 -19.48
N ILE A 231 -27.64 29.41 -19.84
CA ILE A 231 -28.29 30.72 -19.75
C ILE A 231 -28.43 31.16 -18.29
N ASN A 232 -28.95 30.28 -17.42
CA ASN A 232 -29.23 30.61 -16.02
C ASN A 232 -27.97 30.91 -15.20
N ASP A 233 -26.85 30.24 -15.48
CA ASP A 233 -25.57 30.43 -14.79
C ASP A 233 -24.53 31.18 -15.66
N LYS A 234 -24.97 31.97 -16.65
CA LYS A 234 -24.07 32.72 -17.54
C LYS A 234 -23.10 33.62 -16.77
N GLU A 235 -23.62 34.39 -15.82
CA GLU A 235 -22.80 35.29 -14.99
C GLU A 235 -21.79 34.51 -14.14
N ASN A 236 -22.18 33.35 -13.60
CA ASN A 236 -21.28 32.46 -12.86
C ASN A 236 -20.15 31.91 -13.74
N ALA A 237 -20.43 31.59 -15.00
CA ALA A 237 -19.43 31.13 -15.96
C ALA A 237 -18.37 32.22 -16.22
N TYR A 238 -18.79 33.47 -16.47
CA TYR A 238 -17.86 34.58 -16.70
C TYR A 238 -17.08 34.99 -15.45
N MET A 239 -17.72 34.98 -14.28
CA MET A 239 -17.02 35.19 -13.00
C MET A 239 -15.99 34.08 -12.75
N SER A 240 -16.36 32.82 -13.02
CA SER A 240 -15.45 31.67 -12.90
C SER A 240 -14.27 31.76 -13.88
N TYR A 241 -14.50 32.29 -15.09
CA TYR A 241 -13.45 32.60 -16.05
C TYR A 241 -12.45 33.61 -15.48
N GLU A 242 -12.94 34.69 -14.86
CA GLU A 242 -12.08 35.69 -14.23
C GLU A 242 -11.28 35.13 -13.04
N LEU A 243 -11.93 34.31 -12.20
CA LEU A 243 -11.29 33.65 -11.06
C LEU A 243 -10.20 32.65 -11.49
N ALA A 244 -10.46 31.83 -12.52
CA ALA A 244 -9.51 30.83 -13.01
C ALA A 244 -8.37 31.41 -13.88
N THR A 245 -8.47 32.69 -14.29
CA THR A 245 -7.45 33.33 -15.11
C THR A 245 -6.21 33.67 -14.26
N ILE A 246 -5.06 33.14 -14.66
CA ILE A 246 -3.76 33.54 -14.08
C ILE A 246 -3.35 34.91 -14.62
N LYS A 247 -3.07 35.86 -13.73
CA LYS A 247 -2.62 37.20 -14.11
C LYS A 247 -1.17 37.14 -14.61
N ARG A 248 -0.90 37.78 -15.76
CA ARG A 248 0.44 37.84 -16.39
C ARG A 248 1.02 39.25 -16.45
N ASP A 249 0.23 40.25 -16.07
CA ASP A 249 0.64 41.65 -16.04
C ASP A 249 0.52 42.17 -14.60
N ILE A 250 1.64 42.15 -13.89
CA ILE A 250 1.77 42.57 -12.49
C ILE A 250 2.81 43.69 -12.49
N LYS A 251 2.38 44.92 -12.19
CA LYS A 251 3.24 46.11 -12.30
C LYS A 251 4.17 46.26 -11.09
N GLU A 252 3.72 45.72 -9.96
CA GLU A 252 4.36 45.77 -8.66
C GLU A 252 5.53 44.78 -8.55
N LEU A 253 5.58 43.76 -9.43
CA LEU A 253 6.64 42.78 -9.45
C LEU A 253 7.76 43.23 -10.41
N ASN A 254 8.95 43.44 -9.86
CA ASN A 254 10.16 43.67 -10.66
C ASN A 254 11.19 42.60 -10.34
N LEU A 255 11.57 41.81 -11.35
CA LEU A 255 12.56 40.75 -11.23
C LEU A 255 13.84 41.17 -11.93
N ASP A 256 14.95 41.27 -11.20
CA ASP A 256 16.29 41.40 -11.77
C ASP A 256 17.01 40.04 -11.73
N TYR A 257 17.31 39.47 -12.90
CA TYR A 257 18.03 38.20 -12.99
C TYR A 257 19.44 38.25 -12.39
N LYS A 258 20.04 39.44 -12.28
CA LYS A 258 21.34 39.60 -11.61
C LYS A 258 21.25 39.28 -10.12
N ASP A 259 20.11 39.53 -9.48
CA ASP A 259 19.91 39.18 -8.08
C ASP A 259 19.87 37.66 -7.91
N ILE A 260 19.29 36.94 -8.87
CA ILE A 260 19.30 35.47 -8.91
C ILE A 260 20.73 34.94 -9.14
N GLU A 261 21.49 35.54 -10.05
CA GLU A 261 22.87 35.13 -10.36
C GLU A 261 23.87 35.41 -9.23
N ASN A 262 23.61 36.43 -8.39
CA ASN A 262 24.53 36.86 -7.34
C ASN A 262 24.33 36.16 -5.99
N ASN A 263 23.28 35.35 -5.84
CA ASN A 263 23.02 34.65 -4.60
C ASN A 263 24.13 33.63 -4.29
N LYS A 264 24.53 33.57 -3.02
CA LYS A 264 25.56 32.65 -2.53
C LYS A 264 24.96 31.69 -1.53
N ILE A 265 25.44 30.45 -1.58
CA ILE A 265 25.08 29.41 -0.63
C ILE A 265 25.85 29.63 0.67
N ASP A 266 25.13 29.74 1.79
CA ASP A 266 25.69 29.72 3.14
C ASP A 266 25.73 28.28 3.65
N ILE A 267 26.82 27.58 3.33
CA ILE A 267 27.00 26.15 3.63
C ILE A 267 26.93 25.88 5.14
N GLU A 268 27.46 26.78 5.97
CA GLU A 268 27.43 26.60 7.44
C GLU A 268 26.00 26.69 7.96
N LYS A 269 25.23 27.69 7.51
CA LYS A 269 23.83 27.86 7.89
C LYS A 269 22.94 26.73 7.37
N VAL A 270 23.14 26.29 6.12
CA VAL A 270 22.43 25.13 5.55
C VAL A 270 22.68 23.89 6.38
N ASN A 271 23.95 23.57 6.68
CA ASN A 271 24.29 22.40 7.48
C ASN A 271 23.69 22.47 8.88
N LYS A 272 23.74 23.65 9.52
CA LYS A 272 23.14 23.86 10.85
C LYS A 272 21.63 23.59 10.85
N ILE A 273 20.88 24.16 9.90
CA ILE A 273 19.43 23.95 9.80
C ILE A 273 19.13 22.47 9.56
N LEU A 274 19.86 21.80 8.68
CA LEU A 274 19.65 20.38 8.39
C LEU A 274 20.03 19.46 9.55
N ASP A 275 21.01 19.84 10.37
CA ASP A 275 21.36 19.13 11.60
C ASP A 275 20.29 19.31 12.68
N ASP A 276 19.76 20.51 12.85
CA ASP A 276 18.65 20.80 13.79
C ASP A 276 17.37 20.04 13.39
N LEU A 277 17.15 19.83 12.10
CA LEU A 277 16.07 19.00 11.54
C LEU A 277 16.40 17.50 11.49
N GLU A 278 17.62 17.10 11.87
CA GLU A 278 18.13 15.73 11.84
C GLU A 278 18.13 15.06 10.46
N LEU A 279 18.17 15.86 9.38
CA LEU A 279 18.13 15.39 7.98
C LEU A 279 19.53 15.05 7.45
N LYS A 280 20.28 14.20 8.17
CA LYS A 280 21.70 13.89 7.87
C LYS A 280 21.94 13.34 6.46
N GLN A 281 21.03 12.51 5.94
CA GLN A 281 21.15 11.93 4.60
C GLN A 281 20.99 13.01 3.52
N ILE A 282 20.03 13.93 3.68
CA ILE A 282 19.83 15.02 2.71
C ILE A 282 20.99 16.00 2.76
N ARG A 283 21.51 16.29 3.96
CA ARG A 283 22.70 17.13 4.15
C ARG A 283 23.90 16.60 3.37
N ASN A 284 24.16 15.30 3.45
CA ASN A 284 25.26 14.69 2.71
C ASN A 284 25.07 14.81 1.19
N LYS A 285 23.85 14.59 0.70
CA LYS A 285 23.53 14.76 -0.73
C LYS A 285 23.71 16.21 -1.19
N ILE A 286 23.22 17.16 -0.41
CA ILE A 286 23.33 18.60 -0.69
C ILE A 286 24.80 19.03 -0.67
N ASN A 287 25.60 18.57 0.28
CA ASN A 287 27.03 18.87 0.32
C ASN A 287 27.78 18.27 -0.88
N SER A 288 27.43 17.06 -1.34
CA SER A 288 27.96 16.49 -2.59
C SER A 288 27.64 17.39 -3.77
N TYR A 289 26.36 17.78 -3.91
CA TYR A 289 25.90 18.66 -4.98
C TYR A 289 26.59 20.02 -4.97
N ILE A 290 26.78 20.63 -3.79
CA ILE A 290 27.49 21.90 -3.63
C ILE A 290 28.98 21.74 -3.96
N SER A 291 29.60 20.61 -3.58
CA SER A 291 31.01 20.36 -3.85
C SER A 291 31.31 20.08 -5.33
N GLU A 292 30.41 19.41 -6.03
CA GLU A 292 30.52 19.07 -7.45
C GLU A 292 30.23 20.29 -8.35
N ASN A 293 29.28 21.15 -7.96
CA ASN A 293 28.88 22.33 -8.73
C ASN A 293 29.54 23.66 -8.27
N GLY A 294 30.28 23.65 -7.15
CA GLY A 294 30.80 24.84 -6.47
C GLY A 294 32.09 25.46 -7.03
N THR A 295 32.62 24.99 -8.17
CA THR A 295 33.90 25.51 -8.69
C THR A 295 33.74 26.70 -9.64
N ILE A 296 33.22 27.86 -9.18
CA ILE A 296 33.48 29.15 -9.87
C ILE A 296 33.72 30.30 -8.86
N LYS A 297 34.91 30.91 -9.00
CA LYS A 297 35.38 32.24 -8.55
C LYS A 297 35.82 32.40 -7.08
N SER A 298 36.95 31.80 -6.73
CA SER A 298 38.00 32.55 -6.04
C SER A 298 39.14 32.84 -7.03
N LYS A 299 39.25 34.11 -7.46
CA LYS A 299 40.52 34.62 -7.99
C LYS A 299 41.57 34.44 -6.89
N LYS A 300 42.51 33.53 -7.09
CA LYS A 300 43.84 33.65 -6.50
C LYS A 300 44.78 34.14 -7.59
N GLU A 301 45.46 35.21 -7.24
CA GLU A 301 46.33 36.03 -8.05
C GLU A 301 47.42 35.21 -8.76
N ASP A 302 47.71 35.65 -9.98
CA ASP A 302 48.96 35.38 -10.65
C ASP A 302 50.13 35.79 -9.75
N LYS A 303 50.94 34.81 -9.34
CA LYS A 303 52.39 34.99 -9.31
C LYS A 303 53.04 33.87 -10.11
N VAL A 304 53.43 34.25 -11.32
CA VAL A 304 54.44 33.59 -12.14
C VAL A 304 55.69 33.30 -11.31
N LYS A 305 56.15 32.05 -11.35
CA LYS A 305 57.56 31.69 -11.60
C LYS A 305 57.67 30.20 -11.92
N ILE A 306 57.82 29.90 -13.21
CA ILE A 306 58.59 28.76 -13.68
C ILE A 306 60.05 29.17 -13.60
N LEU A 307 60.89 28.36 -12.95
CA LEU A 307 62.26 28.10 -13.37
C LEU A 307 62.67 26.74 -12.80
N ASP A 308 63.23 25.95 -13.72
CA ASP A 308 63.71 24.58 -13.61
C ASP A 308 64.59 24.31 -12.38
N GLU A 309 64.58 23.07 -11.89
CA GLU A 309 65.82 22.28 -11.86
C GLU A 309 65.62 20.79 -11.49
N THR A 310 66.33 19.96 -12.25
CA THR A 310 66.87 18.63 -11.94
C THR A 310 66.04 17.35 -12.16
N LYS A 311 66.37 16.72 -13.29
CA LYS A 311 66.51 15.27 -13.48
C LYS A 311 67.46 14.64 -12.45
N LYS A 312 67.17 13.36 -12.15
CA LYS A 312 68.05 12.18 -11.93
C LYS A 312 68.19 11.59 -10.51
N THR A 313 68.21 10.24 -10.55
CA THR A 313 68.76 9.22 -9.64
C THR A 313 67.99 8.94 -8.34
N ASP A 314 67.62 7.70 -7.97
CA ASP A 314 68.32 6.44 -8.20
C ASP A 314 67.45 5.17 -8.28
N LYS A 315 67.93 4.23 -9.12
CA LYS A 315 67.65 2.80 -9.09
C LYS A 315 68.48 2.15 -7.96
N LYS A 316 67.87 1.35 -7.10
CA LYS A 316 68.33 -0.01 -6.69
C LYS A 316 67.51 -0.54 -5.51
N ASN A 317 66.65 -1.53 -5.74
CA ASN A 317 66.98 -2.93 -5.47
C ASN A 317 65.79 -3.84 -5.79
N LYS A 318 65.94 -4.57 -6.90
CA LYS A 318 65.37 -5.90 -7.08
C LYS A 318 66.16 -6.86 -6.19
N ARG A 319 65.49 -7.58 -5.28
CA ARG A 319 65.61 -9.04 -5.12
C ARG A 319 64.72 -9.50 -3.96
N GLU A 320 64.21 -10.72 -4.12
CA GLU A 320 63.52 -11.55 -3.12
C GLU A 320 62.01 -11.27 -2.92
N ASN A 321 61.20 -11.74 -3.88
CA ASN A 321 60.57 -13.05 -3.70
C ASN A 321 59.88 -13.51 -4.99
N LYS A 322 60.57 -14.41 -5.69
CA LYS A 322 60.03 -15.28 -6.72
C LYS A 322 60.14 -16.68 -6.13
N LEU A 323 59.12 -17.14 -5.40
CA LEU A 323 58.82 -18.57 -5.19
C LEU A 323 57.46 -18.73 -4.45
N GLN A 324 56.36 -18.61 -5.21
CA GLN A 324 55.18 -19.48 -5.10
C GLN A 324 54.17 -19.05 -6.17
N SER A 325 54.50 -19.42 -7.40
CA SER A 325 53.55 -19.55 -8.49
C SER A 325 53.05 -21.00 -8.46
N GLU A 326 51.93 -21.25 -7.78
CA GLU A 326 51.11 -22.43 -8.01
C GLU A 326 49.65 -22.10 -7.64
N LEU A 327 48.80 -22.12 -8.68
CA LEU A 327 47.34 -22.27 -8.67
C LEU A 327 46.50 -21.09 -8.15
N ILE A 328 46.09 -20.22 -9.08
CA ILE A 328 44.70 -20.03 -9.54
C ILE A 328 44.79 -19.11 -10.78
N GLU A 329 44.37 -19.60 -11.95
CA GLU A 329 44.10 -18.74 -13.10
C GLU A 329 42.89 -17.86 -12.74
N GLU A 330 43.11 -16.57 -12.47
CA GLU A 330 42.04 -15.57 -12.47
C GLU A 330 41.58 -15.39 -13.92
N LYS A 331 40.44 -15.99 -14.28
CA LYS A 331 39.72 -15.67 -15.52
C LYS A 331 38.75 -14.52 -15.24
N GLU A 332 38.89 -13.45 -16.00
CA GLU A 332 38.15 -12.20 -15.89
C GLU A 332 36.64 -12.41 -16.10
N ILE A 333 35.82 -12.02 -15.12
CA ILE A 333 34.37 -11.89 -15.28
C ILE A 333 34.11 -10.53 -15.92
N THR A 334 33.34 -10.49 -17.01
CA THR A 334 33.03 -9.25 -17.75
C THR A 334 32.08 -8.36 -16.95
N ILE A 335 32.53 -7.15 -16.58
CA ILE A 335 31.64 -6.08 -16.08
C ILE A 335 30.87 -5.51 -17.28
N LEU A 336 29.55 -5.66 -17.29
CA LEU A 336 28.73 -5.11 -18.38
C LEU A 336 28.23 -3.69 -18.10
N SER A 337 28.13 -3.32 -16.81
CA SER A 337 27.63 -2.01 -16.39
C SER A 337 28.01 -1.67 -14.95
N SER A 338 27.91 -0.38 -14.65
CA SER A 338 27.91 0.16 -13.29
C SER A 338 26.54 0.76 -13.02
N ALA A 339 25.98 0.55 -11.81
CA ALA A 339 24.63 1.02 -11.44
C ALA A 339 24.34 2.47 -11.89
N LYS A 340 23.06 2.84 -11.98
CA LYS A 340 22.61 4.23 -12.24
C LYS A 340 23.34 5.30 -11.41
N ASP A 341 23.77 4.99 -10.20
CA ASP A 341 24.49 5.91 -9.30
C ASP A 341 26.02 5.87 -9.46
N GLY A 342 26.54 5.08 -10.40
CA GLY A 342 27.97 4.90 -10.70
C GLY A 342 28.75 4.09 -9.67
N ASN A 343 28.09 3.49 -8.67
CA ASN A 343 28.76 2.96 -7.48
C ASN A 343 28.58 1.45 -7.23
N ALA A 344 28.05 0.69 -8.19
CA ALA A 344 27.95 -0.77 -8.11
C ALA A 344 28.51 -1.44 -9.35
N ASN A 345 28.91 -2.72 -9.23
CA ASN A 345 29.43 -3.52 -10.32
C ASN A 345 28.50 -4.69 -10.61
N TYR A 346 27.99 -4.76 -11.85
CA TYR A 346 27.10 -5.83 -12.30
C TYR A 346 27.73 -6.66 -13.41
N TYR A 347 27.64 -7.97 -13.25
CA TYR A 347 28.36 -8.96 -14.05
C TYR A 347 27.39 -9.90 -14.76
N LEU A 348 27.63 -10.18 -16.03
CA LEU A 348 26.97 -11.29 -16.74
C LEU A 348 27.83 -12.54 -16.64
N ILE A 349 27.19 -13.67 -16.34
CA ILE A 349 27.82 -14.99 -16.41
C ILE A 349 27.69 -15.50 -17.84
N GLU A 350 28.82 -15.59 -18.54
CA GLU A 350 28.88 -15.91 -19.97
C GLU A 350 29.26 -17.37 -20.25
N ASN A 351 29.84 -18.07 -19.27
CA ASN A 351 30.28 -19.46 -19.41
C ASN A 351 30.22 -20.28 -18.11
N GLU A 352 30.37 -21.61 -18.25
CA GLU A 352 30.32 -22.55 -17.13
C GLU A 352 31.43 -22.35 -16.09
N THR A 353 32.60 -21.81 -16.49
CA THR A 353 33.70 -21.61 -15.54
C THR A 353 33.35 -20.50 -14.55
N GLU A 354 32.81 -19.40 -15.04
CA GLU A 354 32.32 -18.28 -14.22
C GLU A 354 31.20 -18.72 -13.28
N LEU A 355 30.24 -19.52 -13.78
CA LEU A 355 29.18 -20.07 -12.94
C LEU A 355 29.75 -20.97 -11.83
N ASN A 356 30.70 -21.86 -12.15
CA ASN A 356 31.33 -22.72 -11.16
C ASN A 356 32.08 -21.91 -10.08
N ASN A 357 32.73 -20.80 -10.46
CA ASN A 357 33.37 -19.90 -9.51
C ASN A 357 32.35 -19.23 -8.59
N LEU A 358 31.26 -18.68 -9.14
CA LEU A 358 30.17 -18.11 -8.36
C LEU A 358 29.57 -19.13 -7.38
N ILE A 359 29.31 -20.35 -7.85
CA ILE A 359 28.77 -21.43 -7.03
C ILE A 359 29.77 -21.83 -5.93
N LYS A 360 31.08 -21.84 -6.20
CA LYS A 360 32.11 -22.05 -5.18
C LYS A 360 32.08 -20.95 -4.12
N ASP A 361 31.91 -19.69 -4.52
CA ASP A 361 31.80 -18.56 -3.61
C ASP A 361 30.54 -18.62 -2.74
N ILE A 362 29.39 -18.98 -3.34
CA ILE A 362 28.14 -19.23 -2.60
C ILE A 362 28.35 -20.36 -1.59
N ASN A 363 28.99 -21.47 -2.00
CA ASN A 363 29.29 -22.59 -1.11
C ASN A 363 30.28 -22.22 0.01
N ASN A 364 31.19 -21.27 -0.22
CA ASN A 364 32.13 -20.79 0.79
C ASN A 364 31.45 -19.82 1.77
N LYS A 365 30.69 -18.86 1.26
CA LYS A 365 30.01 -17.83 2.07
C LYS A 365 28.76 -18.33 2.79
N LYS A 366 28.12 -19.39 2.28
CA LYS A 366 26.88 -19.97 2.81
C LYS A 366 25.71 -18.97 2.88
N LEU A 367 25.75 -17.91 2.07
CA LEU A 367 24.77 -16.84 2.02
C LEU A 367 24.70 -16.27 0.60
N VAL A 368 23.50 -16.13 0.05
CA VAL A 368 23.27 -15.56 -1.27
C VAL A 368 21.88 -14.91 -1.33
N CYS A 369 21.79 -13.73 -1.93
CA CYS A 369 20.54 -13.14 -2.37
C CYS A 369 20.25 -13.60 -3.79
N VAL A 370 19.00 -13.97 -4.06
CA VAL A 370 18.55 -14.40 -5.39
C VAL A 370 17.29 -13.65 -5.80
N ASP A 371 17.17 -13.43 -7.10
CA ASP A 371 15.93 -12.98 -7.73
C ASP A 371 15.77 -13.67 -9.10
N PHE A 372 14.51 -13.98 -9.47
CA PHE A 372 14.19 -14.76 -10.66
C PHE A 372 13.43 -13.92 -11.68
N GLU A 373 14.02 -13.80 -12.86
CA GLU A 373 13.37 -13.20 -14.00
C GLU A 373 12.56 -14.25 -14.76
N THR A 374 11.29 -13.93 -15.06
CA THR A 374 10.34 -14.87 -15.68
C THR A 374 9.65 -14.26 -16.91
N THR A 375 8.96 -15.09 -17.69
CA THR A 375 8.13 -14.62 -18.81
C THR A 375 6.84 -13.91 -18.40
N GLY A 376 6.45 -14.04 -17.13
CA GLY A 376 5.21 -13.53 -16.55
C GLY A 376 5.04 -14.02 -15.11
N LEU A 377 3.88 -13.77 -14.50
CA LEU A 377 3.61 -14.04 -13.08
C LEU A 377 2.88 -15.36 -12.80
N ASN A 378 2.44 -16.10 -13.82
CA ASN A 378 1.71 -17.34 -13.68
C ASN A 378 2.67 -18.53 -13.55
N VAL A 379 2.89 -18.99 -12.32
CA VAL A 379 3.84 -20.08 -12.00
C VAL A 379 3.58 -21.43 -12.68
N PHE A 380 2.41 -21.63 -13.31
CA PHE A 380 2.08 -22.85 -14.06
C PHE A 380 2.36 -22.75 -15.56
N GLU A 381 2.44 -21.52 -16.10
CA GLU A 381 2.56 -21.26 -17.54
C GLU A 381 3.89 -20.58 -17.88
N ASP A 382 4.35 -19.70 -17.00
CA ASP A 382 5.56 -18.91 -17.17
C ASP A 382 6.84 -19.68 -16.82
N LYS A 383 7.93 -19.27 -17.45
CA LYS A 383 9.24 -19.91 -17.31
C LYS A 383 10.25 -18.94 -16.73
N ILE A 384 11.20 -19.47 -15.96
CA ILE A 384 12.40 -18.74 -15.54
C ILE A 384 13.26 -18.50 -16.80
N ILE A 385 13.71 -17.26 -16.99
CA ILE A 385 14.54 -16.81 -18.11
C ILE A 385 15.87 -16.22 -17.64
N GLY A 386 16.00 -15.88 -16.36
CA GLY A 386 17.25 -15.46 -15.74
C GLY A 386 17.23 -15.58 -14.22
N ILE A 387 18.41 -15.61 -13.62
CA ILE A 387 18.60 -15.61 -12.17
C ILE A 387 19.70 -14.63 -11.81
N SER A 388 19.41 -13.66 -10.95
CA SER A 388 20.42 -12.75 -10.40
C SER A 388 20.86 -13.18 -9.01
N PHE A 389 22.10 -12.82 -8.65
CA PHE A 389 22.74 -13.21 -7.39
C PHE A 389 23.50 -12.03 -6.78
N ALA A 390 23.37 -11.83 -5.47
CA ALA A 390 24.22 -10.90 -4.72
C ALA A 390 24.70 -11.53 -3.41
N MET A 391 25.97 -11.33 -3.06
CA MET A 391 26.56 -11.85 -1.81
C MET A 391 27.17 -10.76 -0.93
N LYS A 392 27.15 -9.52 -1.41
CA LYS A 392 27.52 -8.29 -0.71
C LYS A 392 26.88 -7.12 -1.45
N SER A 393 26.72 -5.98 -0.77
CA SER A 393 26.20 -4.78 -1.43
C SER A 393 27.11 -4.27 -2.54
N LYS A 394 26.47 -3.69 -3.56
CA LYS A 394 27.07 -3.06 -4.74
C LYS A 394 27.80 -4.04 -5.67
N GLU A 395 27.51 -5.32 -5.55
CA GLU A 395 28.03 -6.37 -6.43
C GLU A 395 26.98 -7.45 -6.67
N ALA A 396 26.61 -7.66 -7.94
CA ALA A 396 25.65 -8.67 -8.33
C ALA A 396 25.98 -9.32 -9.68
N PHE A 397 25.50 -10.54 -9.86
CA PHE A 397 25.78 -11.39 -11.02
C PHE A 397 24.47 -11.84 -11.64
N TYR A 398 24.37 -11.87 -12.97
CA TYR A 398 23.20 -12.35 -13.69
C TYR A 398 23.53 -13.59 -14.53
N LEU A 399 22.75 -14.65 -14.36
CA LEU A 399 22.74 -15.84 -15.20
C LEU A 399 21.58 -15.75 -16.19
N ASP A 400 21.87 -15.52 -17.46
CA ASP A 400 20.88 -15.64 -18.53
C ASP A 400 20.65 -17.11 -18.90
N ILE A 401 19.40 -17.55 -18.84
CA ILE A 401 18.98 -18.91 -19.25
C ILE A 401 18.00 -18.86 -20.43
N SER A 402 17.84 -17.69 -21.06
CA SER A 402 17.01 -17.51 -22.25
C SER A 402 17.65 -18.05 -23.54
N GLY A 403 18.92 -18.47 -23.47
CA GLY A 403 19.68 -18.99 -24.60
C GLY A 403 20.44 -17.92 -25.39
N ARG A 404 20.59 -16.71 -24.83
CA ARG A 404 21.40 -15.64 -25.46
C ARG A 404 22.90 -15.81 -25.19
N THR A 405 23.27 -16.61 -24.20
CA THR A 405 24.66 -16.93 -23.84
C THR A 405 25.07 -18.32 -24.34
N LYS A 406 26.37 -18.65 -24.26
CA LYS A 406 26.92 -19.95 -24.69
C LYS A 406 26.79 -21.05 -23.64
N ILE A 407 25.94 -20.86 -22.64
CA ILE A 407 25.82 -21.73 -21.47
C ILE A 407 24.98 -22.97 -21.79
N ASN A 408 25.39 -24.13 -21.25
CA ASN A 408 24.53 -25.31 -21.21
C ASN A 408 23.45 -25.13 -20.13
N ILE A 409 22.25 -24.74 -20.57
CA ILE A 409 21.11 -24.40 -19.69
C ILE A 409 20.81 -25.54 -18.69
N ASP A 410 20.75 -26.79 -19.14
CA ASP A 410 20.37 -27.93 -18.30
C ASP A 410 21.39 -28.21 -17.19
N SER A 411 22.68 -28.19 -17.54
CA SER A 411 23.77 -28.40 -16.57
C SER A 411 23.83 -27.26 -15.56
N CYS A 412 23.65 -26.02 -16.01
CA CYS A 412 23.71 -24.83 -15.17
C CYS A 412 22.53 -24.70 -14.22
N LEU A 413 21.31 -24.94 -14.70
CA LEU A 413 20.12 -24.95 -13.85
C LEU A 413 20.23 -26.04 -12.79
N LYS A 414 20.71 -27.23 -13.16
CA LYS A 414 20.97 -28.30 -12.20
C LYS A 414 21.94 -27.83 -11.11
N LEU A 415 23.08 -27.25 -11.48
CA LEU A 415 24.09 -26.79 -10.54
C LEU A 415 23.57 -25.68 -9.59
N VAL A 416 22.87 -24.70 -10.14
CA VAL A 416 22.27 -23.59 -9.37
C VAL A 416 21.23 -24.11 -8.40
N PHE A 417 20.22 -24.84 -8.89
CA PHE A 417 19.14 -25.31 -8.03
C PHE A 417 19.59 -26.37 -7.03
N ASP A 418 20.53 -27.25 -7.39
CA ASP A 418 21.12 -28.19 -6.43
C ASP A 418 21.93 -27.46 -5.33
N THR A 419 22.50 -26.29 -5.64
CA THR A 419 23.16 -25.45 -4.63
C THR A 419 22.15 -24.74 -3.74
N LEU A 420 21.11 -24.14 -4.31
CA LEU A 420 20.05 -23.44 -3.57
C LEU A 420 19.16 -24.39 -2.75
N ALA A 421 19.13 -25.68 -3.09
CA ALA A 421 18.43 -26.73 -2.35
C ALA A 421 19.18 -27.20 -1.07
N LYS A 422 20.43 -26.79 -0.86
CA LYS A 422 21.19 -27.17 0.34
C LYS A 422 20.72 -26.38 1.56
N GLU A 423 20.50 -27.07 2.68
CA GLU A 423 20.04 -26.47 3.94
C GLU A 423 21.05 -25.49 4.57
N ASP A 424 22.34 -25.67 4.29
CA ASP A 424 23.41 -24.83 4.80
C ASP A 424 23.62 -23.53 3.99
N ILE A 425 22.97 -23.40 2.82
CA ILE A 425 23.00 -22.18 2.01
C ILE A 425 21.83 -21.28 2.37
N LYS A 426 22.10 -20.17 3.05
CA LYS A 426 21.09 -19.17 3.42
C LYS A 426 20.70 -18.32 2.22
N VAL A 427 19.42 -18.35 1.86
CA VAL A 427 18.88 -17.58 0.74
C VAL A 427 18.18 -16.31 1.23
N ILE A 428 18.57 -15.17 0.68
CA ILE A 428 17.92 -13.86 0.85
C ILE A 428 17.08 -13.58 -0.41
N GLY A 429 15.95 -12.91 -0.26
CA GLY A 429 15.18 -12.41 -1.39
C GLY A 429 14.18 -11.33 -1.00
N HIS A 430 13.42 -10.87 -1.97
CA HIS A 430 12.28 -9.98 -1.78
C HIS A 430 11.04 -10.71 -2.29
N ASN A 431 10.10 -11.05 -1.40
CA ASN A 431 8.92 -11.87 -1.75
C ASN A 431 9.28 -13.30 -2.23
N LEU A 432 10.17 -13.99 -1.49
CA LEU A 432 10.67 -15.36 -1.72
C LEU A 432 9.58 -16.42 -1.97
N LYS A 433 8.33 -16.12 -1.57
CA LYS A 433 7.16 -16.96 -1.87
C LYS A 433 7.00 -17.19 -3.38
N TYR A 434 7.31 -16.19 -4.20
CA TYR A 434 7.20 -16.31 -5.66
C TYR A 434 8.29 -17.24 -6.23
N GLU A 435 9.56 -16.98 -5.91
CA GLU A 435 10.70 -17.78 -6.35
C GLU A 435 10.56 -19.23 -5.88
N TYR A 436 10.07 -19.45 -4.66
CA TYR A 436 9.83 -20.79 -4.14
C TYR A 436 8.75 -21.53 -4.97
N LYS A 437 7.67 -20.87 -5.38
CA LYS A 437 6.66 -21.48 -6.29
C LYS A 437 7.24 -21.79 -7.66
N MET A 438 8.11 -20.92 -8.20
CA MET A 438 8.83 -21.21 -9.45
C MET A 438 9.76 -22.43 -9.30
N MET A 439 10.44 -22.58 -8.17
CA MET A 439 11.20 -23.80 -7.88
C MET A 439 10.31 -25.04 -7.79
N ARG A 440 9.13 -24.95 -7.16
CA ARG A 440 8.18 -26.06 -7.12
C ARG A 440 7.73 -26.50 -8.52
N ALA A 441 7.47 -25.55 -9.42
CA ALA A 441 7.05 -25.83 -10.79
C ALA A 441 8.05 -26.72 -11.54
N ILE A 442 9.33 -26.65 -11.18
CA ILE A 442 10.41 -27.49 -11.73
C ILE A 442 10.83 -28.65 -10.80
N ASN A 443 9.99 -29.01 -9.83
CA ASN A 443 10.24 -30.07 -8.84
C ASN A 443 11.51 -29.87 -7.99
N LYS A 444 11.84 -28.61 -7.70
CA LYS A 444 12.92 -28.21 -6.78
C LYS A 444 12.34 -27.44 -5.60
N ARG A 445 13.15 -27.25 -4.55
CA ARG A 445 12.81 -26.44 -3.37
C ARG A 445 14.08 -25.74 -2.86
N PHE A 446 13.92 -24.57 -2.25
CA PHE A 446 15.01 -23.96 -1.47
C PHE A 446 15.29 -24.82 -0.23
N GLY A 447 16.57 -24.97 0.12
CA GLY A 447 16.96 -25.64 1.36
C GLY A 447 16.75 -24.75 2.59
N ASN A 448 17.02 -23.45 2.46
CA ASN A 448 16.95 -22.50 3.56
C ASN A 448 16.61 -21.08 3.08
N MET A 449 15.31 -20.76 3.05
CA MET A 449 14.83 -19.39 2.88
C MET A 449 15.11 -18.60 4.16
N TYR A 450 16.26 -17.94 4.19
CA TYR A 450 16.81 -17.34 5.41
C TYR A 450 16.22 -15.96 5.69
N PHE A 451 16.07 -15.10 4.68
CA PHE A 451 15.60 -13.74 4.90
C PHE A 451 14.81 -13.16 3.73
N ASP A 452 13.54 -12.84 3.97
CA ASP A 452 12.70 -12.10 3.04
C ASP A 452 12.58 -10.63 3.49
N THR A 453 13.05 -9.71 2.65
CA THR A 453 13.08 -8.28 2.96
C THR A 453 11.69 -7.64 3.01
N MET A 454 10.71 -8.15 2.24
CA MET A 454 9.32 -7.70 2.29
C MET A 454 8.71 -8.04 3.66
N VAL A 455 8.95 -9.26 4.15
CA VAL A 455 8.48 -9.74 5.47
C VAL A 455 9.15 -8.98 6.61
N ALA A 456 10.46 -8.75 6.51
CA ALA A 456 11.20 -7.99 7.50
C ALA A 456 10.67 -6.55 7.59
N ALA A 457 10.47 -5.89 6.45
CA ALA A 457 9.90 -4.54 6.39
C ALA A 457 8.49 -4.47 7.00
N TYR A 458 7.68 -5.50 6.79
CA TYR A 458 6.36 -5.64 7.40
C TYR A 458 6.43 -5.74 8.93
N LEU A 459 7.31 -6.60 9.48
CA LEU A 459 7.46 -6.71 10.93
C LEU A 459 8.00 -5.43 11.57
N ILE A 460 8.93 -4.74 10.89
CA ILE A 460 9.49 -3.46 11.36
C ILE A 460 8.39 -2.39 11.40
N ASN A 461 7.50 -2.36 10.40
CA ASN A 461 6.50 -1.32 10.28
C ASN A 461 5.19 -1.78 9.62
N PRO A 462 4.31 -2.49 10.36
CA PRO A 462 3.16 -3.21 9.81
C PRO A 462 1.99 -2.32 9.35
N ALA A 463 2.09 -1.00 9.46
CA ALA A 463 1.06 -0.10 8.97
C ALA A 463 1.46 0.62 7.65
N ARG A 464 2.58 0.24 7.01
CA ARG A 464 2.92 0.77 5.67
C ARG A 464 1.80 0.35 4.72
N SER A 465 1.54 1.18 3.72
CA SER A 465 0.57 0.88 2.66
C SER A 465 1.08 -0.20 1.71
N ARG A 466 2.40 -0.24 1.48
CA ARG A 466 3.06 -1.12 0.51
C ARG A 466 4.45 -1.51 1.01
N TYR A 467 4.91 -2.66 0.54
CA TYR A 467 6.20 -3.27 0.86
C TYR A 467 6.95 -3.75 -0.40
N ASN A 468 6.63 -3.21 -1.59
CA ASN A 468 7.43 -3.50 -2.79
C ASN A 468 8.85 -2.94 -2.65
N MET A 469 9.78 -3.51 -3.41
CA MET A 469 11.20 -3.17 -3.31
C MET A 469 11.46 -1.68 -3.62
N ASP A 470 10.80 -1.12 -4.65
CA ASP A 470 10.96 0.29 -5.06
C ASP A 470 10.69 1.27 -3.90
N ASP A 471 9.53 1.11 -3.24
CA ASP A 471 9.12 1.95 -2.13
C ASP A 471 10.06 1.79 -0.92
N LEU A 472 10.59 0.59 -0.70
CA LEU A 472 11.53 0.30 0.38
C LEU A 472 12.92 0.87 0.08
N ALA A 473 13.43 0.70 -1.14
CA ALA A 473 14.70 1.28 -1.59
C ALA A 473 14.68 2.79 -1.47
N LEU A 474 13.59 3.44 -1.89
CA LEU A 474 13.43 4.87 -1.74
C LEU A 474 13.39 5.31 -0.27
N SER A 475 12.65 4.59 0.57
CA SER A 475 12.43 4.95 1.97
C SER A 475 13.65 4.72 2.87
N TYR A 476 14.37 3.62 2.66
CA TYR A 476 15.42 3.16 3.57
C TYR A 476 16.83 3.38 3.01
N LEU A 477 16.99 3.36 1.70
CA LEU A 477 18.29 3.50 1.03
C LEU A 477 18.43 4.84 0.28
N SER A 478 17.34 5.62 0.18
CA SER A 478 17.29 6.82 -0.66
C SER A 478 17.67 6.55 -2.13
N TYR A 479 17.29 5.38 -2.63
CA TYR A 479 17.66 4.89 -3.96
C TYR A 479 16.41 4.73 -4.84
N ASN A 480 16.48 5.19 -6.10
CA ASN A 480 15.41 4.99 -7.09
C ASN A 480 15.80 3.82 -7.99
N THR A 481 15.02 2.75 -7.95
CA THR A 481 15.19 1.55 -8.76
C THR A 481 14.79 1.79 -10.22
N ILE A 482 15.26 0.93 -11.10
CA ILE A 482 14.85 0.75 -12.48
C ILE A 482 13.53 0.00 -12.46
N LYS A 483 12.49 0.56 -13.09
CA LYS A 483 11.19 -0.12 -13.12
C LYS A 483 11.16 -1.09 -14.29
N TYR A 484 10.46 -2.20 -14.13
CA TYR A 484 10.20 -3.15 -15.21
C TYR A 484 9.69 -2.44 -16.50
N ARG A 485 8.77 -1.48 -16.34
CA ARG A 485 8.23 -0.69 -17.46
C ARG A 485 9.27 0.15 -18.19
N ASP A 486 10.29 0.66 -17.48
CA ASP A 486 11.33 1.51 -18.06
C ASP A 486 12.14 0.75 -19.12
N ILE A 487 12.26 -0.57 -18.97
CA ILE A 487 13.03 -1.43 -19.90
C ILE A 487 12.15 -2.20 -20.89
N THR A 488 10.86 -2.36 -20.61
CA THR A 488 9.93 -3.08 -21.51
C THR A 488 9.12 -2.19 -22.46
N ASP A 489 8.93 -0.91 -22.17
CA ASP A 489 7.90 -0.13 -22.87
C ASP A 489 8.33 0.42 -24.25
N ASN A 490 8.12 -0.45 -25.25
CA ASN A 490 7.38 -0.15 -26.47
C ASN A 490 6.63 -1.43 -26.89
N ALA A 491 5.38 -1.59 -26.41
CA ALA A 491 4.35 -2.59 -26.74
C ALA A 491 4.74 -4.09 -26.69
N GLU A 492 4.17 -4.84 -25.74
CA GLU A 492 4.19 -6.32 -25.65
C GLU A 492 5.58 -6.97 -25.52
N LYS A 493 6.57 -6.27 -24.98
CA LYS A 493 7.91 -6.83 -24.76
C LYS A 493 7.98 -7.53 -23.40
N THR A 494 8.28 -8.82 -23.43
CA THR A 494 8.85 -9.53 -22.27
C THR A 494 10.32 -9.16 -22.14
N LEU A 495 10.99 -9.50 -21.03
CA LEU A 495 12.44 -9.35 -20.91
C LEU A 495 13.22 -10.08 -22.03
N LEU A 496 12.60 -11.10 -22.66
CA LEU A 496 13.12 -11.77 -23.86
C LEU A 496 13.21 -10.86 -25.10
N ASN A 497 12.61 -9.68 -25.07
CA ASN A 497 12.68 -8.69 -26.15
C ASN A 497 13.56 -7.47 -25.80
N VAL A 498 14.08 -7.42 -24.58
CA VAL A 498 14.96 -6.35 -24.07
C VAL A 498 16.42 -6.68 -24.32
N ASN A 499 17.26 -5.67 -24.57
CA ASN A 499 18.71 -5.85 -24.73
C ASN A 499 19.28 -6.51 -23.47
N LEU A 500 20.12 -7.53 -23.64
CA LEU A 500 20.69 -8.29 -22.52
C LEU A 500 21.41 -7.39 -21.51
N LYS A 501 22.06 -6.31 -21.95
CA LYS A 501 22.71 -5.36 -21.04
C LYS A 501 21.72 -4.68 -20.09
N ASP A 502 20.56 -4.28 -20.60
CA ASP A 502 19.53 -3.61 -19.80
C ASP A 502 18.84 -4.60 -18.85
N VAL A 503 18.69 -5.87 -19.27
CA VAL A 503 18.21 -6.95 -18.40
C VAL A 503 19.21 -7.22 -17.27
N VAL A 504 20.51 -7.27 -17.58
CA VAL A 504 21.57 -7.46 -16.56
C VAL A 504 21.53 -6.32 -15.54
N GLU A 505 21.42 -5.07 -16.00
CA GLU A 505 21.34 -3.90 -15.12
C GLU A 505 20.13 -3.99 -14.18
N TYR A 506 18.95 -4.27 -14.72
CA TYR A 506 17.70 -4.40 -13.96
C TYR A 506 17.76 -5.56 -12.95
N ALA A 507 18.05 -6.78 -13.41
CA ALA A 507 18.01 -7.97 -12.56
C ALA A 507 19.11 -7.96 -11.48
N CYS A 508 20.30 -7.43 -11.80
CA CYS A 508 21.38 -7.28 -10.82
C CYS A 508 21.06 -6.19 -9.78
N GLU A 509 20.41 -5.10 -10.20
CA GLU A 509 19.96 -4.07 -9.26
C GLU A 509 18.96 -4.64 -8.25
N ASP A 510 18.00 -5.46 -8.69
CA ASP A 510 17.03 -6.11 -7.80
C ASP A 510 17.71 -6.97 -6.72
N ALA A 511 18.71 -7.78 -7.11
CA ALA A 511 19.50 -8.57 -6.17
C ALA A 511 20.37 -7.71 -5.22
N ASP A 512 21.04 -6.67 -5.73
CA ASP A 512 21.85 -5.76 -4.89
C ASP A 512 20.98 -5.00 -3.89
N ILE A 513 19.93 -4.34 -4.37
CA ILE A 513 19.02 -3.55 -3.53
C ILE A 513 18.39 -4.43 -2.47
N THR A 514 17.99 -5.66 -2.81
CA THR A 514 17.50 -6.64 -1.84
C THR A 514 18.57 -6.98 -0.80
N PHE A 515 19.83 -7.20 -1.20
CA PHE A 515 20.92 -7.47 -0.24
C PHE A 515 21.17 -6.26 0.69
N ARG A 516 21.16 -5.03 0.16
CA ARG A 516 21.28 -3.79 0.95
C ARG A 516 20.13 -3.60 1.93
N LEU A 517 18.90 -3.95 1.52
CA LEU A 517 17.75 -3.95 2.42
C LEU A 517 17.90 -5.00 3.52
N TYR A 518 18.43 -6.19 3.22
CA TYR A 518 18.77 -7.19 4.24
C TYR A 518 19.78 -6.64 5.26
N GLU A 519 20.87 -6.02 4.81
CA GLU A 519 21.86 -5.40 5.72
C GLU A 519 21.25 -4.28 6.59
N CYS A 520 20.26 -3.56 6.06
CA CYS A 520 19.52 -2.54 6.80
C CYS A 520 18.54 -3.15 7.81
N PHE A 521 17.78 -4.17 7.42
CA PHE A 521 16.67 -4.71 8.21
C PHE A 521 17.11 -5.72 9.26
N ALA A 522 18.12 -6.56 8.99
CA ALA A 522 18.56 -7.57 9.95
C ALA A 522 18.98 -6.97 11.32
N PRO A 523 19.74 -5.87 11.39
CA PRO A 523 20.03 -5.20 12.67
C PRO A 523 18.78 -4.61 13.35
N ILE A 524 17.80 -4.13 12.57
CA ILE A 524 16.56 -3.54 13.12
C ILE A 524 15.68 -4.62 13.73
N ILE A 525 15.51 -5.77 13.04
CA ILE A 525 14.79 -6.94 13.57
C ILE A 525 15.37 -7.35 14.92
N LYS A 526 16.71 -7.39 15.02
CA LYS A 526 17.40 -7.70 16.27
C LYS A 526 17.19 -6.65 17.36
N LYS A 527 17.32 -5.38 17.01
CA LYS A 527 17.09 -4.25 17.94
C LYS A 527 15.66 -4.24 18.50
N LEU A 528 14.68 -4.64 17.69
CA LEU A 528 13.27 -4.72 18.08
C LEU A 528 12.91 -6.05 18.75
N GLU A 529 13.87 -6.96 18.94
CA GLU A 529 13.67 -8.30 19.49
C GLU A 529 12.62 -9.11 18.70
N LEU A 530 12.61 -8.94 17.38
CA LEU A 530 11.68 -9.60 16.47
C LEU A 530 12.27 -10.89 15.86
N ASP A 531 13.52 -11.25 16.16
CA ASP A 531 14.22 -12.37 15.51
C ASP A 531 13.46 -13.69 15.67
N LYS A 532 12.95 -13.98 16.89
CA LYS A 532 12.21 -15.23 17.15
C LYS A 532 10.94 -15.31 16.31
N LEU A 533 10.19 -14.21 16.23
CA LEU A 533 8.99 -14.12 15.40
C LEU A 533 9.34 -14.28 13.92
N PHE A 534 10.40 -13.58 13.48
CA PHE A 534 10.83 -13.59 12.09
C PHE A 534 11.31 -14.97 11.64
N PHE A 535 12.29 -15.55 12.33
CA PHE A 535 12.92 -16.81 11.91
C PHE A 535 12.13 -18.08 12.28
N ASN A 536 11.31 -18.06 13.34
CA ASN A 536 10.57 -19.27 13.76
C ASN A 536 9.13 -19.29 13.25
N ILE A 537 8.58 -18.14 12.83
CA ILE A 537 7.17 -18.03 12.39
C ILE A 537 7.10 -17.50 10.96
N GLU A 538 7.48 -16.24 10.71
CA GLU A 538 7.19 -15.62 9.41
C GLU A 538 8.00 -16.21 8.25
N MET A 539 9.28 -16.52 8.45
CA MET A 539 10.11 -17.12 7.40
C MET A 539 9.69 -18.57 7.05
N PRO A 540 9.48 -19.48 8.02
CA PRO A 540 8.95 -20.82 7.72
C PRO A 540 7.54 -20.80 7.11
N LEU A 541 6.73 -19.80 7.46
CA LEU A 541 5.39 -19.65 6.90
C LEU A 541 5.41 -19.40 5.38
N ILE A 542 6.48 -18.80 4.83
CA ILE A 542 6.62 -18.61 3.37
C ILE A 542 6.47 -19.94 2.62
N GLU A 543 7.14 -21.01 3.10
CA GLU A 543 7.05 -22.33 2.47
C GLU A 543 5.62 -22.87 2.54
N VAL A 544 4.97 -22.76 3.70
CA VAL A 544 3.60 -23.25 3.90
C VAL A 544 2.62 -22.54 2.96
N LEU A 545 2.71 -21.21 2.88
CA LEU A 545 1.83 -20.40 2.02
C LEU A 545 2.11 -20.69 0.54
N ALA A 546 3.38 -20.77 0.14
CA ALA A 546 3.72 -21.10 -1.23
C ALA A 546 3.22 -22.51 -1.62
N ASP A 547 3.35 -23.48 -0.71
CA ASP A 547 2.85 -24.84 -0.94
C ASP A 547 1.32 -24.85 -1.09
N MET A 548 0.61 -24.16 -0.18
CA MET A 548 -0.86 -24.02 -0.19
C MET A 548 -1.37 -23.31 -1.45
N GLU A 549 -0.74 -22.22 -1.87
CA GLU A 549 -1.09 -21.48 -3.10
C GLU A 549 -0.90 -22.35 -4.35
N PHE A 550 0.24 -23.05 -4.43
CA PHE A 550 0.58 -23.88 -5.59
C PHE A 550 -0.28 -25.14 -5.65
N ASP A 551 -0.65 -25.75 -4.52
CA ASP A 551 -1.54 -26.92 -4.50
C ASP A 551 -3.00 -26.52 -4.79
N GLY A 552 -3.43 -25.33 -4.34
CA GLY A 552 -4.75 -24.77 -4.60
C GLY A 552 -5.89 -25.53 -3.94
N VAL A 553 -7.12 -25.02 -4.12
CA VAL A 553 -8.35 -25.63 -3.61
C VAL A 553 -9.23 -26.12 -4.75
N TYR A 554 -9.81 -27.30 -4.59
CA TYR A 554 -10.73 -27.88 -5.56
C TYR A 554 -12.16 -27.38 -5.36
N ILE A 555 -12.81 -27.05 -6.47
CA ILE A 555 -14.21 -26.65 -6.51
C ILE A 555 -14.97 -27.44 -7.58
N SER A 556 -16.28 -27.56 -7.41
CA SER A 556 -17.15 -28.13 -8.43
C SER A 556 -17.80 -27.03 -9.25
N SER A 557 -17.23 -26.72 -10.43
CA SER A 557 -17.81 -25.74 -11.37
C SER A 557 -19.26 -26.07 -11.72
N LYS A 558 -19.58 -27.35 -11.92
CA LYS A 558 -20.95 -27.82 -12.16
C LYS A 558 -21.92 -27.50 -11.01
N LYS A 559 -21.51 -27.68 -9.75
CA LYS A 559 -22.35 -27.33 -8.60
C LYS A 559 -22.51 -25.80 -8.50
N MET A 560 -21.45 -25.03 -8.78
CA MET A 560 -21.51 -23.57 -8.77
C MET A 560 -22.44 -23.03 -9.86
N GLU A 561 -22.34 -23.53 -11.09
CA GLU A 561 -23.22 -23.16 -12.21
C GLU A 561 -24.68 -23.43 -11.86
N LYS A 562 -24.99 -24.63 -11.35
CA LYS A 562 -26.35 -24.96 -10.90
C LYS A 562 -26.85 -24.00 -9.81
N GLN A 563 -26.02 -23.70 -8.81
CA GLN A 563 -26.39 -22.76 -7.75
C GLN A 563 -26.59 -21.34 -8.29
N SER A 564 -25.78 -20.94 -9.29
CA SER A 564 -25.90 -19.64 -9.95
C SER A 564 -27.23 -19.51 -10.69
N GLU A 565 -27.66 -20.56 -11.40
CA GLU A 565 -28.97 -20.62 -12.06
C GLU A 565 -30.12 -20.50 -11.05
N GLU A 566 -30.06 -21.25 -9.94
CA GLU A 566 -31.07 -21.20 -8.86
C GLU A 566 -31.17 -19.79 -8.25
N TYR A 567 -30.04 -19.14 -7.97
CA TYR A 567 -30.01 -17.76 -7.47
C TYR A 567 -30.46 -16.75 -8.52
N GLY A 568 -30.19 -16.99 -9.81
CA GLY A 568 -30.71 -16.18 -10.91
C GLY A 568 -32.24 -16.15 -10.93
N LEU A 569 -32.87 -17.33 -10.86
CA LEU A 569 -34.34 -17.44 -10.80
C LEU A 569 -34.94 -16.76 -9.56
N LEU A 570 -34.27 -16.87 -8.41
CA LEU A 570 -34.69 -16.18 -7.19
C LEU A 570 -34.58 -14.66 -7.32
N LEU A 571 -33.47 -14.16 -7.87
CA LEU A 571 -33.24 -12.74 -8.09
C LEU A 571 -34.26 -12.14 -9.06
N ASP A 572 -34.61 -12.85 -10.13
CA ASP A 572 -35.64 -12.42 -11.07
C ASP A 572 -37.01 -12.28 -10.42
N LYS A 573 -37.35 -13.20 -9.50
CA LYS A 573 -38.60 -13.13 -8.73
C LYS A 573 -38.59 -11.92 -7.79
N ILE A 574 -37.53 -11.75 -6.99
CA ILE A 574 -37.41 -10.62 -6.06
C ILE A 574 -37.41 -9.28 -6.82
N GLN A 575 -36.74 -9.22 -7.97
CA GLN A 575 -36.72 -8.03 -8.82
C GLN A 575 -38.12 -7.64 -9.29
N LYS A 576 -38.93 -8.61 -9.76
CA LYS A 576 -40.32 -8.37 -10.14
C LYS A 576 -41.16 -7.86 -8.96
N ASP A 577 -40.95 -8.40 -7.77
CA ASP A 577 -41.64 -7.94 -6.56
C ASP A 577 -41.23 -6.48 -6.21
N ILE A 578 -39.94 -6.15 -6.27
CA ILE A 578 -39.45 -4.77 -6.05
C ILE A 578 -40.04 -3.81 -7.08
N TYR A 579 -40.05 -4.16 -8.37
CA TYR A 579 -40.62 -3.30 -9.42
C TYR A 579 -42.12 -3.09 -9.24
N LYS A 580 -42.85 -4.12 -8.80
CA LYS A 580 -44.28 -4.02 -8.48
C LYS A 580 -44.53 -3.05 -7.32
N GLU A 581 -43.70 -3.10 -6.28
CA GLU A 581 -43.79 -2.18 -5.13
C GLU A 581 -43.37 -0.75 -5.50
N ALA A 582 -42.32 -0.60 -6.31
CA ALA A 582 -41.81 0.69 -6.79
C ALA A 582 -42.69 1.32 -7.88
N LYS A 583 -43.55 0.52 -8.54
CA LYS A 583 -44.39 0.89 -9.69
C LYS A 583 -43.59 1.41 -10.90
N GLU A 584 -42.32 1.08 -10.99
CA GLU A 584 -41.45 1.35 -12.14
C GLU A 584 -40.24 0.44 -12.09
N GLU A 585 -39.59 0.28 -13.24
CA GLU A 585 -38.32 -0.43 -13.35
C GLU A 585 -37.16 0.54 -13.13
N PHE A 586 -36.13 0.08 -12.44
CA PHE A 586 -34.92 0.85 -12.19
C PHE A 586 -33.75 -0.10 -11.90
N ASN A 587 -32.53 0.39 -11.98
CA ASN A 587 -31.35 -0.39 -11.64
C ASN A 587 -31.25 -0.59 -10.12
N LEU A 588 -31.57 -1.80 -9.66
CA LEU A 588 -31.52 -2.21 -8.25
C LEU A 588 -30.12 -2.15 -7.62
N GLN A 589 -29.06 -2.15 -8.43
CA GLN A 589 -27.68 -2.00 -7.96
C GLN A 589 -27.26 -0.52 -7.83
N SER A 590 -28.04 0.43 -8.33
CA SER A 590 -27.73 1.87 -8.27
C SER A 590 -28.25 2.50 -6.97
N PRO A 591 -27.36 2.90 -6.03
CA PRO A 591 -27.81 3.51 -4.77
C PRO A 591 -28.60 4.80 -4.98
N LYS A 592 -28.28 5.59 -6.02
CA LYS A 592 -28.96 6.85 -6.35
C LYS A 592 -30.39 6.62 -6.85
N GLN A 593 -30.60 5.60 -7.68
CA GLN A 593 -31.95 5.28 -8.16
C GLN A 593 -32.79 4.72 -7.01
N LEU A 594 -32.22 3.81 -6.21
CA LEU A 594 -32.89 3.28 -5.03
C LEU A 594 -33.24 4.39 -4.02
N GLU A 595 -32.33 5.34 -3.78
CA GLU A 595 -32.56 6.52 -2.95
C GLU A 595 -33.79 7.30 -3.42
N TYR A 596 -33.85 7.61 -4.72
CA TYR A 596 -34.97 8.33 -5.32
C TYR A 596 -36.30 7.57 -5.14
N ILE A 597 -36.31 6.26 -5.38
CA ILE A 597 -37.50 5.43 -5.22
C ILE A 597 -37.98 5.44 -3.77
N LEU A 598 -37.10 5.14 -2.82
CA LEU A 598 -37.49 4.99 -1.41
C LEU A 598 -37.91 6.33 -0.79
N PHE A 599 -37.13 7.38 -0.97
CA PHE A 599 -37.31 8.62 -0.19
C PHE A 599 -38.04 9.73 -0.94
N THR A 600 -37.92 9.80 -2.27
CA THR A 600 -38.59 10.84 -3.07
C THR A 600 -39.95 10.38 -3.56
N LYS A 601 -40.02 9.19 -4.18
CA LYS A 601 -41.26 8.67 -4.78
C LYS A 601 -42.19 8.03 -3.75
N LEU A 602 -41.68 7.05 -3.00
CA LEU A 602 -42.46 6.34 -1.99
C LEU A 602 -42.56 7.11 -0.66
N LYS A 603 -41.76 8.17 -0.49
CA LYS A 603 -41.74 9.05 0.68
C LYS A 603 -41.60 8.26 2.00
N LEU A 604 -40.77 7.22 2.00
CA LEU A 604 -40.47 6.45 3.19
C LEU A 604 -39.72 7.33 4.21
N PRO A 605 -39.88 7.07 5.53
CA PRO A 605 -39.22 7.86 6.57
C PRO A 605 -37.70 7.81 6.44
N THR A 606 -37.05 8.96 6.64
CA THR A 606 -35.62 9.16 6.40
C THR A 606 -34.80 8.87 7.66
N ALA A 607 -33.83 7.94 7.57
CA ALA A 607 -33.02 7.56 8.73
C ALA A 607 -31.65 8.28 8.83
N LYS A 608 -30.96 8.52 7.70
CA LYS A 608 -29.57 9.00 7.69
C LYS A 608 -29.21 9.70 6.37
N LYS A 609 -28.62 10.90 6.45
CA LYS A 609 -28.09 11.64 5.28
C LYS A 609 -26.57 11.52 5.19
N THR A 610 -26.06 11.40 3.97
CA THR A 610 -24.64 11.49 3.62
C THR A 610 -24.39 12.79 2.86
N LYS A 611 -23.10 13.09 2.56
CA LYS A 611 -22.73 14.26 1.73
C LYS A 611 -23.35 14.22 0.32
N THR A 612 -23.81 13.06 -0.14
CA THR A 612 -24.30 12.84 -1.52
C THR A 612 -25.80 12.57 -1.62
N GLY A 613 -26.55 12.51 -0.51
CA GLY A 613 -27.97 12.13 -0.51
C GLY A 613 -28.41 11.39 0.75
N PHE A 614 -29.53 10.69 0.71
CA PHE A 614 -29.92 9.73 1.75
C PHE A 614 -29.15 8.42 1.61
N SER A 615 -28.71 7.85 2.73
CA SER A 615 -28.04 6.55 2.73
C SER A 615 -29.05 5.44 2.41
N THR A 616 -28.65 4.49 1.56
CA THR A 616 -29.35 3.22 1.34
C THR A 616 -28.52 2.05 1.85
N ASP A 617 -27.67 2.27 2.86
CA ASP A 617 -26.82 1.22 3.42
C ASP A 617 -27.63 0.21 4.22
N GLU A 618 -27.00 -0.90 4.59
CA GLU A 618 -27.64 -2.02 5.29
C GLU A 618 -28.35 -1.60 6.59
N GLU A 619 -27.78 -0.67 7.37
CA GLU A 619 -28.39 -0.11 8.59
C GLU A 619 -29.74 0.55 8.28
N VAL A 620 -29.80 1.39 7.24
CA VAL A 620 -31.01 2.12 6.85
C VAL A 620 -32.06 1.16 6.28
N LEU A 621 -31.66 0.27 5.39
CA LEU A 621 -32.57 -0.71 4.81
C LEU A 621 -33.14 -1.65 5.88
N SER A 622 -32.35 -2.05 6.88
CA SER A 622 -32.80 -2.94 7.96
C SER A 622 -33.85 -2.27 8.85
N GLU A 623 -33.70 -0.98 9.13
CA GLU A 623 -34.72 -0.22 9.86
C GLU A 623 -36.02 -0.11 9.06
N LEU A 624 -35.93 0.19 7.76
CA LEU A 624 -37.08 0.26 6.87
C LEU A 624 -37.76 -1.11 6.69
N ALA A 625 -36.99 -2.20 6.63
CA ALA A 625 -37.49 -3.56 6.47
C ALA A 625 -38.42 -3.99 7.61
N LYS A 626 -38.34 -3.37 8.80
CA LYS A 626 -39.30 -3.60 9.90
C LYS A 626 -40.74 -3.25 9.53
N LYS A 627 -40.96 -2.40 8.52
CA LYS A 627 -42.30 -1.91 8.11
C LYS A 627 -42.57 -2.00 6.61
N TYR A 628 -41.54 -2.00 5.77
CA TYR A 628 -41.68 -1.86 4.33
C TYR A 628 -41.08 -3.04 3.58
N LYS A 629 -41.91 -3.77 2.84
CA LYS A 629 -41.52 -5.00 2.14
C LYS A 629 -40.46 -4.77 1.07
N ILE A 630 -40.50 -3.63 0.37
CA ILE A 630 -39.51 -3.24 -0.63
C ILE A 630 -38.09 -3.20 -0.06
N ALA A 631 -37.92 -2.77 1.20
CA ALA A 631 -36.62 -2.72 1.85
C ALA A 631 -36.14 -4.13 2.23
N GLU A 632 -37.03 -5.00 2.73
CA GLU A 632 -36.72 -6.42 3.01
C GLU A 632 -36.31 -7.16 1.73
N ASN A 633 -37.07 -6.96 0.64
CA ASN A 633 -36.77 -7.51 -0.67
C ASN A 633 -35.44 -6.98 -1.21
N MET A 634 -35.12 -5.70 -1.00
CA MET A 634 -33.85 -5.10 -1.42
C MET A 634 -32.64 -5.65 -0.66
N ILE A 635 -32.76 -5.88 0.66
CA ILE A 635 -31.71 -6.54 1.45
C ILE A 635 -31.46 -7.94 0.90
N THR A 636 -32.54 -8.70 0.68
CA THR A 636 -32.48 -10.06 0.13
C THR A 636 -31.85 -10.07 -1.27
N TYR A 637 -32.26 -9.15 -2.15
CA TYR A 637 -31.69 -9.00 -3.48
C TYR A 637 -30.19 -8.70 -3.43
N ARG A 638 -29.74 -7.72 -2.63
CA ARG A 638 -28.30 -7.39 -2.51
C ARG A 638 -27.48 -8.56 -2.00
N LYS A 639 -28.03 -9.32 -1.04
CA LYS A 639 -27.39 -10.51 -0.48
C LYS A 639 -27.16 -11.57 -1.55
N TYR A 640 -28.21 -12.03 -2.23
CA TYR A 640 -28.07 -13.07 -3.26
C TYR A 640 -27.34 -12.59 -4.52
N SER A 641 -27.52 -11.33 -4.92
CA SER A 641 -26.78 -10.74 -6.04
C SER A 641 -25.28 -10.67 -5.74
N LYS A 642 -24.90 -10.31 -4.52
CA LYS A 642 -23.49 -10.38 -4.09
C LYS A 642 -22.98 -11.81 -4.11
N LEU A 643 -23.73 -12.78 -3.58
CA LEU A 643 -23.27 -14.18 -3.55
C LEU A 643 -23.05 -14.74 -4.95
N LYS A 644 -23.98 -14.47 -5.86
CA LYS A 644 -23.89 -14.90 -7.26
C LYS A 644 -22.73 -14.22 -7.97
N ASN A 645 -22.71 -12.88 -7.99
CA ASN A 645 -21.76 -12.10 -8.79
C ASN A 645 -20.33 -12.11 -8.23
N THR A 646 -20.16 -12.39 -6.93
CA THR A 646 -18.82 -12.39 -6.29
C THR A 646 -18.21 -13.79 -6.25
N TYR A 647 -19.03 -14.84 -6.07
CA TYR A 647 -18.53 -16.20 -5.86
C TYR A 647 -18.94 -17.13 -7.00
N LEU A 648 -20.26 -17.36 -7.18
CA LEU A 648 -20.75 -18.42 -8.07
C LEU A 648 -20.41 -18.20 -9.56
N ASP A 649 -20.45 -16.95 -10.02
CA ASP A 649 -20.12 -16.61 -11.42
C ASP A 649 -18.62 -16.46 -11.66
N VAL A 650 -17.86 -16.07 -10.62
CA VAL A 650 -16.44 -15.69 -10.75
C VAL A 650 -15.51 -16.87 -10.49
N PHE A 651 -15.79 -17.69 -9.48
CA PHE A 651 -14.86 -18.76 -9.10
C PHE A 651 -14.65 -19.80 -10.20
N PRO A 652 -15.68 -20.21 -10.98
CA PRO A 652 -15.48 -21.09 -12.13
C PRO A 652 -14.53 -20.51 -13.18
N THR A 653 -14.48 -19.18 -13.35
CA THR A 653 -13.57 -18.53 -14.33
C THR A 653 -12.12 -18.46 -13.83
N LEU A 654 -11.89 -18.67 -12.53
CA LEU A 654 -10.57 -18.64 -11.90
C LEU A 654 -9.95 -20.05 -11.77
N VAL A 655 -10.65 -21.10 -12.20
CA VAL A 655 -10.12 -22.46 -12.19
C VAL A 655 -8.98 -22.56 -13.20
N ASN A 656 -7.79 -22.94 -12.74
CA ASN A 656 -6.67 -23.19 -13.61
C ASN A 656 -6.93 -24.48 -14.42
N LYS A 657 -6.73 -24.42 -15.74
CA LYS A 657 -7.06 -25.52 -16.66
C LYS A 657 -6.16 -26.75 -16.49
N SER A 658 -4.92 -26.56 -16.03
CA SER A 658 -3.95 -27.64 -15.88
C SER A 658 -4.12 -28.42 -14.58
N THR A 659 -4.50 -27.74 -13.50
CA THR A 659 -4.67 -28.34 -12.17
C THR A 659 -6.14 -28.64 -11.83
N ASN A 660 -7.08 -28.00 -12.53
CA ASN A 660 -8.51 -28.00 -12.23
C ASN A 660 -8.83 -27.46 -10.82
N ARG A 661 -8.02 -26.51 -10.33
CA ARG A 661 -8.11 -25.94 -8.98
C ARG A 661 -8.01 -24.42 -9.01
N ILE A 662 -8.47 -23.78 -7.93
CA ILE A 662 -8.28 -22.34 -7.70
C ILE A 662 -7.01 -22.13 -6.87
N HIS A 663 -6.16 -21.20 -7.31
CA HIS A 663 -4.88 -20.88 -6.68
C HIS A 663 -4.91 -19.47 -6.09
N ALA A 664 -5.67 -19.30 -4.99
CA ALA A 664 -5.77 -18.01 -4.31
C ALA A 664 -4.43 -17.59 -3.69
N TYR A 665 -4.10 -16.31 -3.68
CA TYR A 665 -2.91 -15.79 -3.00
C TYR A 665 -3.20 -15.53 -1.52
N PHE A 666 -2.31 -15.98 -0.64
CA PHE A 666 -2.35 -15.72 0.80
C PHE A 666 -1.24 -14.74 1.20
N ASN A 667 -1.65 -13.58 1.68
CA ASN A 667 -0.76 -12.45 1.97
C ASN A 667 -0.51 -12.36 3.47
N GLN A 668 0.75 -12.50 3.87
CA GLN A 668 1.16 -12.38 5.28
C GLN A 668 1.54 -10.95 5.70
N THR A 669 1.70 -10.03 4.75
CA THR A 669 2.20 -8.66 4.98
C THR A 669 1.12 -7.56 4.85
N VAL A 670 -0.16 -7.93 4.73
CA VAL A 670 -1.26 -6.95 4.51
C VAL A 670 -1.87 -6.49 5.82
N THR A 671 -2.30 -7.41 6.69
CA THR A 671 -3.05 -7.01 7.88
C THR A 671 -2.12 -6.52 8.98
N ALA A 672 -2.52 -5.43 9.63
CA ALA A 672 -1.87 -4.86 10.80
C ALA A 672 -1.68 -5.84 11.98
N THR A 673 -2.61 -6.77 12.12
CA THR A 673 -2.72 -7.68 13.28
C THR A 673 -1.89 -8.94 13.10
N GLY A 674 -1.34 -9.20 11.91
CA GLY A 674 -0.63 -10.44 11.61
C GLY A 674 -1.52 -11.53 11.00
N ARG A 675 -2.83 -11.32 10.88
CA ARG A 675 -3.73 -12.26 10.17
C ARG A 675 -3.36 -12.36 8.69
N LEU A 676 -3.53 -13.54 8.12
CA LEU A 676 -3.45 -13.72 6.67
C LEU A 676 -4.66 -13.04 6.01
N SER A 677 -4.47 -12.59 4.78
CA SER A 677 -5.57 -12.16 3.91
C SER A 677 -5.45 -12.86 2.56
N SER A 678 -6.56 -13.25 1.95
CA SER A 678 -6.58 -13.88 0.63
C SER A 678 -6.98 -12.93 -0.50
N SER A 679 -6.41 -13.10 -1.68
CA SER A 679 -6.75 -12.36 -2.91
C SER A 679 -6.77 -13.28 -4.13
N GLU A 680 -7.57 -12.91 -5.15
CA GLU A 680 -7.68 -13.60 -6.44
C GLU A 680 -7.96 -15.12 -6.35
N PRO A 681 -9.04 -15.58 -5.68
CA PRO A 681 -10.08 -14.79 -5.03
C PRO A 681 -9.90 -14.60 -3.51
N ASN A 682 -10.70 -13.71 -2.92
CA ASN A 682 -10.73 -13.52 -1.48
C ASN A 682 -11.61 -14.58 -0.78
N LEU A 683 -10.99 -15.70 -0.41
CA LEU A 683 -11.61 -16.80 0.35
C LEU A 683 -12.03 -16.42 1.78
N GLN A 684 -11.36 -15.44 2.40
CA GLN A 684 -11.68 -14.96 3.76
C GLN A 684 -13.05 -14.28 3.88
N ASN A 685 -13.64 -13.84 2.75
CA ASN A 685 -14.92 -13.16 2.73
C ASN A 685 -16.10 -14.12 2.51
N ILE A 686 -15.88 -15.43 2.36
CA ILE A 686 -16.98 -16.39 2.16
C ILE A 686 -17.83 -16.41 3.45
N PRO A 687 -19.17 -16.18 3.37
CA PRO A 687 -19.98 -16.04 4.57
C PRO A 687 -20.01 -17.29 5.43
N VAL A 688 -19.65 -17.17 6.72
CA VAL A 688 -19.56 -18.29 7.67
C VAL A 688 -20.94 -18.80 8.13
N LYS A 689 -21.92 -17.91 8.26
CA LYS A 689 -23.27 -18.23 8.80
C LYS A 689 -24.34 -18.20 7.71
N GLY A 690 -25.43 -18.93 7.94
CA GLY A 690 -26.62 -18.97 7.08
C GLY A 690 -26.59 -20.10 6.05
N GLU A 691 -27.77 -20.55 5.62
CA GLU A 691 -27.92 -21.59 4.59
C GLU A 691 -27.24 -21.17 3.28
N GLU A 692 -27.33 -19.89 2.93
CA GLU A 692 -26.69 -19.37 1.71
C GLU A 692 -25.15 -19.42 1.74
N GLY A 693 -24.53 -19.28 2.92
CA GLY A 693 -23.08 -19.42 3.06
C GLY A 693 -22.69 -20.89 2.88
N LYS A 694 -23.53 -21.80 3.40
CA LYS A 694 -23.40 -23.24 3.23
C LYS A 694 -23.55 -23.65 1.77
N ASP A 695 -24.46 -23.04 1.01
CA ASP A 695 -24.60 -23.29 -0.44
C ASP A 695 -23.28 -23.05 -1.18
N ILE A 696 -22.61 -21.93 -0.92
CA ILE A 696 -21.28 -21.63 -1.49
C ILE A 696 -20.25 -22.67 -1.03
N ARG A 697 -20.17 -22.94 0.29
CA ARG A 697 -19.20 -23.92 0.83
C ARG A 697 -19.40 -25.35 0.31
N ASN A 698 -20.64 -25.77 0.01
CA ASN A 698 -20.95 -27.08 -0.57
C ASN A 698 -20.37 -27.29 -1.98
N THR A 699 -19.95 -26.21 -2.63
CA THR A 699 -19.27 -26.26 -3.94
C THR A 699 -17.77 -26.47 -3.82
N PHE A 700 -17.17 -26.21 -2.65
CA PHE A 700 -15.79 -26.56 -2.31
C PHE A 700 -15.76 -28.03 -1.90
N ILE A 701 -15.14 -28.89 -2.71
CA ILE A 701 -15.16 -30.34 -2.52
C ILE A 701 -13.75 -30.91 -2.53
N ALA A 702 -13.55 -32.05 -1.90
CA ALA A 702 -12.32 -32.81 -2.06
C ALA A 702 -12.24 -33.43 -3.47
N GLU A 703 -11.02 -33.64 -3.96
CA GLU A 703 -10.75 -34.46 -5.12
C GLU A 703 -11.21 -35.91 -4.87
N LYS A 704 -11.49 -36.65 -5.94
CA LYS A 704 -12.00 -38.02 -5.83
C LYS A 704 -11.00 -38.92 -5.09
N GLY A 705 -11.47 -39.57 -4.02
CA GLY A 705 -10.65 -40.42 -3.14
C GLY A 705 -10.06 -39.69 -1.94
N ASN A 706 -10.24 -38.37 -1.87
CA ASN A 706 -9.86 -37.53 -0.75
C ASN A 706 -11.08 -37.08 0.06
N LEU A 707 -10.81 -36.57 1.26
CA LEU A 707 -11.72 -35.85 2.12
C LEU A 707 -11.15 -34.48 2.46
N LEU A 708 -12.03 -33.54 2.77
CA LEU A 708 -11.65 -32.32 3.46
C LEU A 708 -11.71 -32.56 4.96
N ILE A 709 -10.77 -31.96 5.69
CA ILE A 709 -10.76 -31.83 7.14
C ILE A 709 -10.80 -30.34 7.45
N SER A 710 -11.75 -29.91 8.27
CA SER A 710 -11.78 -28.56 8.83
C SER A 710 -11.46 -28.63 10.32
N ALA A 711 -10.53 -27.80 10.76
CA ALA A 711 -10.15 -27.62 12.15
C ALA A 711 -10.24 -26.14 12.51
N ASP A 712 -11.14 -25.78 13.43
CA ASP A 712 -11.38 -24.40 13.88
C ASP A 712 -11.06 -24.25 15.37
N TYR A 713 -10.40 -23.15 15.73
CA TYR A 713 -10.14 -22.87 17.14
C TYR A 713 -11.40 -22.39 17.87
N SER A 714 -11.89 -23.21 18.80
CA SER A 714 -13.11 -22.91 19.55
C SER A 714 -12.94 -21.70 20.47
N GLN A 715 -13.45 -20.54 20.05
CA GLN A 715 -13.53 -19.31 20.85
C GLN A 715 -12.15 -18.80 21.31
N ILE A 716 -11.14 -18.88 20.44
CA ILE A 716 -9.75 -18.56 20.82
C ILE A 716 -9.58 -17.19 21.45
N GLU A 717 -10.24 -16.16 20.92
CA GLU A 717 -10.08 -14.80 21.44
C GLU A 717 -10.54 -14.68 22.90
N LEU A 718 -11.58 -15.41 23.31
CA LEU A 718 -12.03 -15.45 24.71
C LEU A 718 -11.09 -16.28 25.59
N ARG A 719 -10.49 -17.34 25.05
CA ARG A 719 -9.46 -18.12 25.78
C ARG A 719 -8.21 -17.28 26.01
N LEU A 720 -7.78 -16.50 25.02
CA LEU A 720 -6.68 -15.57 25.14
C LEU A 720 -7.02 -14.41 26.10
N LEU A 721 -8.26 -13.91 26.10
CA LEU A 721 -8.69 -12.96 27.12
C LEU A 721 -8.55 -13.55 28.53
N ALA A 722 -9.02 -14.78 28.76
CA ALA A 722 -8.87 -15.48 30.03
C ALA A 722 -7.38 -15.67 30.40
N HIS A 723 -6.53 -15.91 29.40
CA HIS A 723 -5.10 -16.04 29.59
C HIS A 723 -4.44 -14.77 30.08
N PHE A 724 -4.68 -13.65 29.38
CA PHE A 724 -4.05 -12.37 29.70
C PHE A 724 -4.62 -11.75 30.98
N SER A 725 -5.95 -11.77 31.14
CA SER A 725 -6.62 -11.21 32.33
C SER A 725 -6.42 -12.06 33.58
N LYS A 726 -6.13 -13.36 33.42
CA LYS A 726 -6.06 -14.35 34.51
C LYS A 726 -7.33 -14.34 35.39
N ASP A 727 -8.48 -13.96 34.82
CA ASP A 727 -9.73 -13.90 35.55
C ASP A 727 -10.13 -15.31 36.02
N PRO A 728 -10.31 -15.53 37.35
CA PRO A 728 -10.53 -16.87 37.89
C PRO A 728 -11.83 -17.50 37.36
N THR A 729 -12.89 -16.70 37.17
CA THR A 729 -14.18 -17.18 36.67
C THR A 729 -14.08 -17.63 35.22
N LEU A 730 -13.39 -16.86 34.36
CA LEU A 730 -13.13 -17.24 32.96
C LEU A 730 -12.22 -18.47 32.86
N VAL A 731 -11.11 -18.48 33.62
CA VAL A 731 -10.14 -19.59 33.60
C VAL A 731 -10.79 -20.89 34.04
N GLU A 732 -11.56 -20.87 35.13
CA GLU A 732 -12.28 -22.04 35.62
C GLU A 732 -13.37 -22.50 34.63
N ALA A 733 -14.10 -21.57 34.01
CA ALA A 733 -15.08 -21.91 32.99
C ALA A 733 -14.44 -22.70 31.82
N PHE A 734 -13.29 -22.25 31.31
CA PHE A 734 -12.60 -22.98 30.25
C PHE A 734 -11.98 -24.30 30.69
N LYS A 735 -11.47 -24.39 31.92
CA LYS A 735 -10.96 -25.67 32.48
C LYS A 735 -12.05 -26.72 32.64
N ASN A 736 -13.27 -26.29 32.99
CA ASN A 736 -14.42 -27.18 33.16
C ASN A 736 -15.21 -27.42 31.85
N ASN A 737 -14.75 -26.85 30.72
CA ASN A 737 -15.44 -26.89 29.43
C ASN A 737 -16.88 -26.34 29.48
N ASP A 738 -17.10 -25.30 30.30
CA ASP A 738 -18.38 -24.60 30.40
C ASP A 738 -18.68 -23.78 29.13
N ASP A 739 -19.96 -23.66 28.76
CA ASP A 739 -20.39 -22.68 27.77
C ASP A 739 -20.37 -21.27 28.37
N ILE A 740 -19.32 -20.51 28.04
CA ILE A 740 -19.10 -19.17 28.59
C ILE A 740 -20.23 -18.19 28.22
N HIS A 741 -20.87 -18.35 27.07
CA HIS A 741 -21.97 -17.48 26.68
C HIS A 741 -23.21 -17.75 27.53
N LYS A 742 -23.49 -19.02 27.84
CA LYS A 742 -24.56 -19.38 28.80
C LYS A 742 -24.21 -18.87 30.20
N LYS A 743 -22.95 -19.02 30.64
CA LYS A 743 -22.49 -18.54 31.96
C LYS A 743 -22.64 -17.02 32.09
N THR A 744 -22.24 -16.27 31.07
CA THR A 744 -22.49 -14.82 30.99
C THR A 744 -23.99 -14.52 31.00
N ALA A 745 -24.80 -15.23 30.21
CA ALA A 745 -26.24 -15.02 30.15
C ALA A 745 -26.95 -15.27 31.49
N MET A 746 -26.56 -16.30 32.24
CA MET A 746 -27.11 -16.59 33.57
C MET A 746 -26.91 -15.42 34.54
N LYS A 747 -25.75 -14.76 34.47
CA LYS A 747 -25.44 -13.61 35.31
C LYS A 747 -26.15 -12.35 34.86
N ILE A 748 -26.13 -12.05 33.56
CA ILE A 748 -26.76 -10.86 32.99
C ILE A 748 -28.28 -10.87 33.20
N TYR A 749 -28.94 -12.01 32.95
CA TYR A 749 -30.39 -12.14 33.08
C TYR A 749 -30.84 -12.62 34.47
N SER A 750 -29.89 -12.94 35.37
CA SER A 750 -30.18 -13.49 36.71
C SER A 750 -31.10 -14.73 36.69
N VAL A 751 -30.87 -15.63 35.74
CA VAL A 751 -31.64 -16.89 35.57
C VAL A 751 -30.73 -18.11 35.68
N SER A 752 -31.31 -19.26 36.06
CA SER A 752 -30.57 -20.53 36.10
C SER A 752 -30.26 -21.06 34.69
N LYS A 753 -29.33 -22.02 34.60
CA LYS A 753 -28.85 -22.59 33.33
C LYS A 753 -29.98 -23.17 32.46
N GLU A 754 -30.99 -23.74 33.11
CA GLU A 754 -32.15 -24.40 32.50
C GLU A 754 -33.09 -23.41 31.81
N HIS A 755 -33.10 -22.15 32.26
CA HIS A 755 -33.96 -21.09 31.74
C HIS A 755 -33.28 -20.23 30.66
N ILE A 756 -32.04 -20.56 30.26
CA ILE A 756 -31.32 -19.83 29.22
C ILE A 756 -31.88 -20.17 27.85
N THR A 757 -32.51 -19.18 27.22
CA THR A 757 -32.96 -19.29 25.83
C THR A 757 -31.80 -19.11 24.83
N PRO A 758 -31.93 -19.63 23.59
CA PRO A 758 -30.95 -19.38 22.53
C PRO A 758 -30.72 -17.88 22.26
N SER A 759 -31.77 -17.06 22.36
CA SER A 759 -31.69 -15.60 22.22
C SER A 759 -30.82 -14.98 23.31
N MET A 760 -31.05 -15.32 24.59
CA MET A 760 -30.23 -14.85 25.71
C MET A 760 -28.76 -15.23 25.55
N ARG A 761 -28.48 -16.47 25.13
CA ARG A 761 -27.12 -16.92 24.84
C ARG A 761 -26.48 -16.11 23.71
N ASN A 762 -27.22 -15.79 22.65
CA ASN A 762 -26.72 -15.00 21.54
C ASN A 762 -26.41 -13.54 21.96
N THR A 763 -27.27 -12.92 22.77
CA THR A 763 -26.99 -11.59 23.35
C THR A 763 -25.72 -11.61 24.19
N ALA A 764 -25.56 -12.61 25.07
CA ALA A 764 -24.35 -12.77 25.87
C ALA A 764 -23.10 -13.03 25.01
N LYS A 765 -23.23 -13.73 23.89
CA LYS A 765 -22.16 -13.89 22.90
C LYS A 765 -21.75 -12.55 22.32
N ILE A 766 -22.69 -11.73 21.85
CA ILE A 766 -22.41 -10.39 21.32
C ILE A 766 -21.70 -9.52 22.37
N ILE A 767 -22.15 -9.59 23.63
CA ILE A 767 -21.54 -8.86 24.76
C ILE A 767 -20.10 -9.31 25.00
N ASN A 768 -19.84 -10.62 25.10
CA ASN A 768 -18.49 -11.16 25.30
C ASN A 768 -17.51 -10.65 24.24
N PHE A 769 -17.88 -10.69 22.96
CA PHE A 769 -17.02 -10.19 21.87
C PHE A 769 -16.95 -8.67 21.82
N SER A 770 -18.04 -7.95 22.13
CA SER A 770 -18.05 -6.49 22.13
C SER A 770 -17.16 -5.88 23.21
N ILE A 771 -17.11 -6.51 24.39
CA ILE A 771 -16.34 -5.99 25.53
C ILE A 771 -14.83 -6.23 25.32
N ILE A 772 -14.43 -7.35 24.69
CA ILE A 772 -13.03 -7.57 24.28
C ILE A 772 -12.50 -6.38 23.48
N TYR A 773 -13.31 -5.81 22.60
CA TYR A 773 -12.93 -4.73 21.70
C TYR A 773 -13.23 -3.32 22.23
N GLY A 774 -13.47 -3.18 23.55
CA GLY A 774 -13.67 -1.88 24.19
C GLY A 774 -14.91 -1.13 23.69
N LYS A 775 -15.97 -1.85 23.29
CA LYS A 775 -17.21 -1.22 22.82
C LYS A 775 -17.91 -0.50 23.97
N THR A 776 -18.35 0.73 23.73
CA THR A 776 -19.06 1.54 24.73
C THR A 776 -20.53 1.14 24.84
N ALA A 777 -21.20 1.53 25.93
CA ALA A 777 -22.64 1.30 26.12
C ALA A 777 -23.49 1.83 24.94
N PHE A 778 -23.08 2.94 24.31
CA PHE A 778 -23.74 3.47 23.11
C PHE A 778 -23.56 2.55 21.89
N GLY A 779 -22.35 2.01 21.69
CA GLY A 779 -22.09 1.06 20.62
C GLY A 779 -22.87 -0.24 20.81
N LEU A 780 -22.88 -0.75 22.04
CA LEU A 780 -23.58 -1.99 22.39
C LEU A 780 -25.11 -1.83 22.27
N SER A 781 -25.66 -0.69 22.68
CA SER A 781 -27.10 -0.43 22.57
C SER A 781 -27.60 -0.44 21.14
N LYS A 782 -26.78 0.06 20.19
CA LYS A 782 -27.12 0.01 18.76
C LYS A 782 -27.11 -1.40 18.19
N GLU A 783 -26.16 -2.22 18.58
CA GLU A 783 -26.03 -3.59 18.06
C GLU A 783 -27.11 -4.53 18.60
N LEU A 784 -27.48 -4.37 19.87
CA LEU A 784 -28.51 -5.17 20.51
C LEU A 784 -29.94 -4.62 20.33
N ASP A 785 -30.09 -3.43 19.74
CA ASP A 785 -31.38 -2.71 19.63
C ASP A 785 -32.07 -2.53 21.01
N ILE A 786 -31.29 -2.15 22.02
CA ILE A 786 -31.75 -1.95 23.41
C ILE A 786 -31.51 -0.51 23.89
N LYS A 787 -32.08 -0.15 25.05
CA LYS A 787 -31.85 1.17 25.65
C LYS A 787 -30.39 1.28 26.14
N ARG A 788 -29.79 2.46 25.99
CA ARG A 788 -28.41 2.73 26.46
C ARG A 788 -28.19 2.39 27.94
N LYS A 789 -29.20 2.62 28.80
CA LYS A 789 -29.12 2.30 30.23
C LYS A 789 -28.99 0.79 30.47
N GLU A 790 -29.76 -0.01 29.73
CA GLU A 790 -29.71 -1.47 29.80
C GLU A 790 -28.37 -2.00 29.29
N ALA A 791 -27.84 -1.44 28.20
CA ALA A 791 -26.50 -1.77 27.72
C ALA A 791 -25.38 -1.44 28.74
N ASP A 792 -25.52 -0.33 29.48
CA ASP A 792 -24.60 0.04 30.56
C ASP A 792 -24.67 -0.93 31.75
N GLU A 793 -25.89 -1.34 32.13
CA GLU A 793 -26.11 -2.37 33.16
C GLU A 793 -25.51 -3.72 32.76
N PHE A 794 -25.63 -4.13 31.49
CA PHE A 794 -25.00 -5.34 30.98
C PHE A 794 -23.47 -5.30 31.05
N ILE A 795 -22.85 -4.16 30.67
CA ILE A 795 -21.40 -3.99 30.75
C ILE A 795 -20.93 -4.05 32.22
N LYS A 796 -21.66 -3.41 33.14
CA LYS A 796 -21.36 -3.46 34.57
C LYS A 796 -21.43 -4.88 35.12
N SER A 797 -22.54 -5.58 34.86
CA SER A 797 -22.74 -6.97 35.29
C SER A 797 -21.66 -7.92 34.73
N TYR A 798 -21.21 -7.68 33.49
CA TYR A 798 -20.10 -8.43 32.90
C TYR A 798 -18.79 -8.24 33.69
N PHE A 799 -18.41 -6.99 33.99
CA PHE A 799 -17.18 -6.72 34.74
C PHE A 799 -17.27 -7.11 36.22
N GLU A 800 -18.47 -7.13 36.81
CA GLU A 800 -18.68 -7.71 38.14
C GLU A 800 -18.48 -9.23 38.13
N THR A 801 -18.92 -9.90 37.06
CA THR A 801 -18.75 -11.35 36.89
C THR A 801 -17.29 -11.74 36.60
N TYR A 802 -16.63 -10.98 35.72
CA TYR A 802 -15.26 -11.19 35.28
C TYR A 802 -14.36 -10.05 35.80
N SER A 803 -14.21 -10.03 37.12
CA SER A 803 -13.61 -8.95 37.90
C SER A 803 -12.20 -8.53 37.47
N GLN A 804 -11.40 -9.44 36.88
CA GLN A 804 -10.02 -9.13 36.48
C GLN A 804 -9.91 -8.59 35.05
N VAL A 805 -10.97 -8.68 34.23
CA VAL A 805 -10.92 -8.24 32.82
C VAL A 805 -10.74 -6.73 32.71
N LYS A 806 -11.48 -5.94 33.49
CA LYS A 806 -11.37 -4.48 33.47
C LYS A 806 -10.01 -3.98 33.99
N PRO A 807 -9.52 -4.42 35.16
CA PRO A 807 -8.17 -4.08 35.64
C PRO A 807 -7.10 -4.41 34.61
N PHE A 808 -7.17 -5.58 33.98
CA PHE A 808 -6.27 -5.98 32.91
C PHE A 808 -6.28 -4.98 31.73
N CYS A 809 -7.44 -4.63 31.20
CA CYS A 809 -7.53 -3.70 30.07
C CYS A 809 -6.97 -2.31 30.43
N GLU A 810 -7.25 -1.82 31.63
CA GLU A 810 -6.75 -0.53 32.13
C GLU A 810 -5.22 -0.53 32.31
N GLU A 811 -4.68 -1.61 32.89
CA GLU A 811 -3.23 -1.79 33.07
C GLU A 811 -2.51 -1.92 31.74
N ALA A 812 -3.04 -2.74 30.82
CA ALA A 812 -2.48 -2.91 29.48
C ALA A 812 -2.42 -1.57 28.72
N ILE A 813 -3.52 -0.79 28.72
CA ILE A 813 -3.53 0.53 28.07
C ILE A 813 -2.54 1.48 28.74
N LYS A 814 -2.41 1.47 30.07
CA LYS A 814 -1.44 2.31 30.79
C LYS A 814 -0.01 1.97 30.38
N GLU A 815 0.32 0.68 30.30
CA GLU A 815 1.64 0.22 29.85
C GLU A 815 1.92 0.64 28.39
N ILE A 816 0.94 0.45 27.51
CA ILE A 816 1.05 0.79 26.08
C ILE A 816 1.19 2.30 25.88
N LYS A 817 0.52 3.14 26.68
CA LYS A 817 0.70 4.60 26.67
C LYS A 817 2.12 5.02 27.03
N ASN A 818 2.75 4.30 27.97
CA ASN A 818 4.14 4.56 28.37
C ASN A 818 5.14 4.09 27.32
N LYS A 819 4.92 2.91 26.71
CA LYS A 819 5.83 2.32 25.72
C LYS A 819 5.66 2.87 24.30
N GLY A 820 4.46 3.34 23.95
CA GLY A 820 4.09 3.74 22.61
C GLY A 820 3.75 2.58 21.66
N TYR A 821 3.78 1.33 22.10
CA TYR A 821 3.47 0.16 21.26
C TYR A 821 2.90 -0.99 22.08
N VAL A 822 2.26 -1.94 21.39
CA VAL A 822 1.77 -3.21 21.97
C VAL A 822 2.48 -4.40 21.34
N ARG A 823 2.68 -5.48 22.10
CA ARG A 823 3.23 -6.75 21.62
C ARG A 823 2.23 -7.89 21.77
N THR A 824 2.20 -8.80 20.79
CA THR A 824 1.49 -10.07 20.89
C THR A 824 2.28 -11.07 21.75
N MET A 825 1.67 -12.23 22.04
CA MET A 825 2.33 -13.32 22.78
C MET A 825 3.61 -13.82 22.11
N MET A 826 3.71 -13.75 20.78
CA MET A 826 4.91 -14.15 20.03
C MET A 826 5.85 -12.97 19.72
N GLY A 827 5.57 -11.78 20.27
CA GLY A 827 6.45 -10.62 20.21
C GLY A 827 6.20 -9.63 19.07
N ARG A 828 5.18 -9.87 18.23
CA ARG A 828 4.83 -8.97 17.11
C ARG A 828 4.47 -7.59 17.64
N ILE A 829 5.07 -6.55 17.08
CA ILE A 829 4.88 -5.18 17.51
C ILE A 829 3.80 -4.49 16.67
N ARG A 830 2.95 -3.72 17.34
CA ARG A 830 2.13 -2.68 16.72
C ARG A 830 2.47 -1.33 17.34
N ASP A 831 3.13 -0.48 16.56
CA ASP A 831 3.45 0.89 16.96
C ASP A 831 2.17 1.75 16.97
N LEU A 832 1.93 2.40 18.11
CA LEU A 832 0.81 3.30 18.36
C LEU A 832 1.29 4.63 18.96
N SER A 833 2.60 4.91 18.91
CA SER A 833 3.26 6.03 19.61
C SER A 833 2.66 7.38 19.22
N LYS A 834 2.21 7.51 17.97
CA LYS A 834 1.59 8.72 17.41
C LYS A 834 0.12 8.90 17.78
N THR A 835 -0.59 7.84 18.17
CA THR A 835 -2.05 7.87 18.33
C THR A 835 -2.51 7.59 19.76
N ILE A 836 -1.78 6.77 20.52
CA ILE A 836 -2.18 6.34 21.87
C ILE A 836 -2.19 7.49 22.90
N ASN A 837 -1.38 8.52 22.68
CA ASN A 837 -1.30 9.72 23.52
C ASN A 837 -1.89 10.97 22.84
N SER A 838 -2.69 10.79 21.78
CA SER A 838 -3.31 11.92 21.07
C SER A 838 -4.22 12.73 21.99
N SER A 839 -4.18 14.06 21.87
CA SER A 839 -5.12 14.97 22.54
C SER A 839 -6.55 14.76 22.02
N ASN A 840 -6.70 14.37 20.75
CA ASN A 840 -7.97 14.03 20.15
C ASN A 840 -8.54 12.73 20.74
N SER A 841 -9.67 12.85 21.44
CA SER A 841 -10.32 11.71 22.12
C SER A 841 -10.76 10.60 21.17
N VAL A 842 -11.17 10.91 19.94
CA VAL A 842 -11.60 9.91 18.96
C VAL A 842 -10.41 9.06 18.52
N VAL A 843 -9.31 9.72 18.14
CA VAL A 843 -8.06 9.07 17.71
C VAL A 843 -7.49 8.21 18.84
N ARG A 844 -7.44 8.76 20.06
CA ARG A 844 -6.96 8.04 21.25
C ARG A 844 -7.81 6.82 21.56
N ASN A 845 -9.15 6.96 21.59
CA ASN A 845 -10.05 5.83 21.89
C ASN A 845 -10.01 4.75 20.79
N GLU A 846 -9.75 5.12 19.54
CA GLU A 846 -9.50 4.15 18.47
C GLU A 846 -8.16 3.43 18.66
N ALA A 847 -7.09 4.14 19.02
CA ALA A 847 -5.78 3.55 19.31
C ALA A 847 -5.82 2.58 20.50
N GLU A 848 -6.55 2.93 21.56
CA GLU A 848 -6.77 2.07 22.73
C GLU A 848 -7.48 0.76 22.35
N ARG A 849 -8.54 0.83 21.53
CA ARG A 849 -9.22 -0.35 21.00
C ARG A 849 -8.30 -1.18 20.12
N MET A 850 -7.55 -0.55 19.22
CA MET A 850 -6.56 -1.23 18.38
C MET A 850 -5.49 -1.94 19.22
N ALA A 851 -5.08 -1.37 20.35
CA ALA A 851 -4.09 -1.96 21.23
C ALA A 851 -4.59 -3.29 21.83
N LEU A 852 -5.79 -3.27 22.43
CA LEU A 852 -6.42 -4.46 23.00
C LEU A 852 -6.71 -5.52 21.93
N ASN A 853 -7.22 -5.11 20.77
CA ASN A 853 -7.47 -6.00 19.64
C ASN A 853 -6.17 -6.67 19.18
N THR A 854 -5.07 -5.91 19.07
CA THR A 854 -3.77 -6.47 18.66
C THR A 854 -3.29 -7.52 19.67
N LEU A 855 -3.40 -7.24 20.97
CA LEU A 855 -2.96 -8.15 22.02
C LEU A 855 -3.67 -9.51 21.93
N ILE A 856 -4.98 -9.53 21.65
CA ILE A 856 -5.79 -10.74 21.63
C ILE A 856 -5.82 -11.37 20.23
N GLN A 857 -6.32 -10.63 19.24
CA GLN A 857 -6.51 -11.10 17.87
C GLN A 857 -5.16 -11.34 17.17
N GLY A 858 -4.16 -10.49 17.43
CA GLY A 858 -2.82 -10.70 16.88
C GLY A 858 -2.13 -11.92 17.48
N SER A 859 -2.35 -12.21 18.77
CA SER A 859 -1.85 -13.44 19.38
C SER A 859 -2.55 -14.69 18.84
N ALA A 860 -3.84 -14.62 18.52
CA ALA A 860 -4.54 -15.71 17.82
C ALA A 860 -3.99 -15.91 16.40
N ALA A 861 -3.69 -14.83 15.69
CA ALA A 861 -3.09 -14.87 14.37
C ALA A 861 -1.69 -15.52 14.39
N ASP A 862 -0.87 -15.20 15.39
CA ASP A 862 0.44 -15.84 15.55
C ASP A 862 0.31 -17.34 15.86
N MET A 863 -0.66 -17.71 16.70
CA MET A 863 -0.92 -19.09 17.09
C MET A 863 -1.32 -19.96 15.89
N ILE A 864 -2.20 -19.47 15.00
CA ILE A 864 -2.57 -20.25 13.81
C ILE A 864 -1.39 -20.43 12.85
N LYS A 865 -0.49 -19.44 12.74
CA LYS A 865 0.74 -19.55 11.94
C LYS A 865 1.68 -20.63 12.49
N VAL A 866 1.84 -20.69 13.81
CA VAL A 866 2.62 -21.75 14.47
C VAL A 866 2.02 -23.12 14.17
N ALA A 867 0.69 -23.26 14.27
CA ALA A 867 0.01 -24.51 13.94
C ALA A 867 0.18 -24.91 12.47
N MET A 868 0.05 -23.95 11.53
CA MET A 868 0.27 -24.18 10.10
C MET A 868 1.67 -24.73 9.82
N ILE A 869 2.71 -24.16 10.44
CA ILE A 869 4.10 -24.60 10.29
C ILE A 869 4.29 -26.02 10.84
N GLY A 870 3.72 -26.31 12.01
CA GLY A 870 3.78 -27.64 12.62
C GLY A 870 3.08 -28.70 11.76
N ILE A 871 1.84 -28.42 11.33
CA ILE A 871 1.03 -29.33 10.50
C ILE A 871 1.72 -29.59 9.16
N HIS A 872 2.18 -28.52 8.48
CA HIS A 872 2.85 -28.64 7.19
C HIS A 872 4.11 -29.51 7.29
N ARG A 873 4.92 -29.33 8.35
CA ARG A 873 6.10 -30.16 8.59
C ARG A 873 5.75 -31.63 8.78
N GLU A 874 4.75 -31.94 9.62
CA GLU A 874 4.31 -33.33 9.84
C GLU A 874 3.76 -33.97 8.57
N PHE A 875 2.97 -33.22 7.79
CA PHE A 875 2.42 -33.70 6.53
C PHE A 875 3.51 -34.00 5.51
N LYS A 876 4.49 -33.10 5.34
CA LYS A 876 5.60 -33.30 4.42
C LYS A 876 6.45 -34.54 4.76
N ASN A 877 6.65 -34.83 6.04
CA ASN A 877 7.51 -35.93 6.49
C ASN A 877 6.81 -37.29 6.55
N HIS A 878 5.49 -37.30 6.78
CA HIS A 878 4.81 -38.49 7.25
C HIS A 878 3.49 -38.82 6.55
N PHE A 879 3.04 -37.99 5.61
CA PHE A 879 1.82 -38.20 4.84
C PHE A 879 2.15 -38.15 3.35
N LYS A 880 1.44 -38.95 2.55
CA LYS A 880 1.61 -38.99 1.10
C LYS A 880 0.75 -37.95 0.39
N THR A 881 -0.44 -37.69 0.93
CA THR A 881 -1.49 -36.94 0.23
C THR A 881 -1.98 -35.70 0.95
N ALA A 882 -1.64 -35.53 2.23
CA ALA A 882 -2.17 -34.46 3.07
C ALA A 882 -1.61 -33.08 2.67
N LYS A 883 -2.49 -32.12 2.43
CA LYS A 883 -2.17 -30.75 2.00
C LYS A 883 -3.04 -29.73 2.74
N ILE A 884 -2.45 -28.65 3.21
CA ILE A 884 -3.22 -27.49 3.68
C ILE A 884 -3.68 -26.73 2.43
N VAL A 885 -5.00 -26.57 2.25
CA VAL A 885 -5.59 -25.97 1.04
C VAL A 885 -6.20 -24.61 1.29
N MET A 886 -6.66 -24.33 2.51
CA MET A 886 -7.19 -23.01 2.89
C MET A 886 -6.89 -22.68 4.35
N GLN A 887 -6.75 -21.38 4.61
CA GLN A 887 -6.81 -20.79 5.93
C GLN A 887 -7.87 -19.68 5.88
N VAL A 888 -8.90 -19.77 6.73
CA VAL A 888 -10.01 -18.81 6.81
C VAL A 888 -10.25 -18.44 8.26
N HIS A 889 -10.10 -17.17 8.64
CA HIS A 889 -10.23 -16.70 10.02
C HIS A 889 -9.34 -17.44 11.02
N ASP A 890 -9.90 -18.31 11.86
CA ASP A 890 -9.20 -19.15 12.83
C ASP A 890 -9.31 -20.65 12.47
N GLU A 891 -9.78 -20.95 11.25
CA GLU A 891 -9.98 -22.28 10.65
C GLU A 891 -8.85 -22.65 9.68
N LEU A 892 -8.44 -23.92 9.72
CA LEU A 892 -7.58 -24.56 8.73
C LEU A 892 -8.35 -25.68 8.00
N VAL A 893 -8.28 -25.65 6.67
CA VAL A 893 -8.86 -26.69 5.82
C VAL A 893 -7.75 -27.46 5.13
N VAL A 894 -7.79 -28.77 5.29
CA VAL A 894 -6.83 -29.73 4.75
C VAL A 894 -7.55 -30.68 3.80
N GLU A 895 -6.89 -31.04 2.71
CA GLU A 895 -7.31 -32.13 1.83
C GLU A 895 -6.35 -33.31 2.01
N VAL A 896 -6.90 -34.52 2.16
CA VAL A 896 -6.11 -35.74 2.39
C VAL A 896 -6.89 -36.97 1.91
N SER A 897 -6.18 -38.03 1.52
CA SER A 897 -6.82 -39.31 1.17
C SER A 897 -7.71 -39.85 2.29
N GLU A 898 -8.76 -40.59 1.92
CA GLU A 898 -9.65 -41.24 2.89
C GLU A 898 -8.88 -42.10 3.90
N GLU A 899 -7.85 -42.82 3.44
CA GLU A 899 -6.99 -43.70 4.24
C GLU A 899 -6.17 -42.96 5.31
N GLU A 900 -5.65 -41.78 4.99
CA GLU A 900 -4.81 -41.00 5.91
C GLU A 900 -5.63 -40.03 6.80
N SER A 901 -6.94 -39.87 6.54
CA SER A 901 -7.78 -38.82 7.13
C SER A 901 -7.87 -38.85 8.66
N ASP A 902 -8.09 -40.01 9.29
CA ASP A 902 -8.21 -40.10 10.76
C ASP A 902 -6.89 -39.77 11.47
N ARG A 903 -5.78 -40.20 10.88
CA ARG A 903 -4.45 -39.89 11.38
C ARG A 903 -4.15 -38.39 11.23
N ALA A 904 -4.49 -37.79 10.09
CA ALA A 904 -4.33 -36.37 9.85
C ALA A 904 -5.14 -35.54 10.85
N MET A 905 -6.40 -35.91 11.13
CA MET A 905 -7.22 -35.23 12.15
C MET A 905 -6.55 -35.25 13.54
N LYS A 906 -6.03 -36.40 13.96
CA LYS A 906 -5.36 -36.52 15.27
C LYS A 906 -4.12 -35.62 15.37
N VAL A 907 -3.30 -35.61 14.31
CA VAL A 907 -2.08 -34.77 14.23
C VAL A 907 -2.44 -33.28 14.23
N MET A 908 -3.42 -32.87 13.41
CA MET A 908 -3.87 -31.48 13.35
C MET A 908 -4.39 -31.01 14.71
N LYS A 909 -5.25 -31.81 15.35
CA LYS A 909 -5.82 -31.48 16.66
C LYS A 909 -4.73 -31.30 17.71
N ASP A 910 -3.81 -32.26 17.81
CA ASP A 910 -2.72 -32.20 18.78
C ASP A 910 -1.82 -30.97 18.59
N ILE A 911 -1.41 -30.69 17.34
CA ILE A 911 -0.55 -29.54 17.03
C ILE A 911 -1.27 -28.23 17.31
N MET A 912 -2.54 -28.10 16.92
CA MET A 912 -3.29 -26.87 17.11
C MET A 912 -3.54 -26.60 18.60
N GLU A 913 -3.99 -27.60 19.37
CA GLU A 913 -4.25 -27.47 20.81
C GLU A 913 -2.98 -27.16 21.62
N HIS A 914 -1.79 -27.52 21.12
CA HIS A 914 -0.49 -27.30 21.79
C HIS A 914 0.41 -26.27 21.08
N SER A 915 -0.11 -25.54 20.10
CA SER A 915 0.65 -24.55 19.32
C SER A 915 1.25 -23.43 20.18
N VAL A 916 0.60 -23.10 21.30
CA VAL A 916 1.04 -22.09 22.27
C VAL A 916 0.75 -22.53 23.69
N LYS A 917 1.59 -22.06 24.62
CA LYS A 917 1.41 -22.32 26.05
C LYS A 917 0.44 -21.30 26.66
N ALA A 918 -0.81 -21.71 26.88
CA ALA A 918 -1.80 -20.95 27.63
C ALA A 918 -2.07 -21.56 29.02
N ASN A 919 -2.61 -20.76 29.95
CA ASN A 919 -3.06 -21.21 31.28
C ASN A 919 -4.51 -21.74 31.27
N VAL A 920 -5.16 -21.68 30.11
CA VAL A 920 -6.47 -22.28 29.81
C VAL A 920 -6.27 -23.29 28.69
N PRO A 921 -7.06 -24.39 28.66
CA PRO A 921 -6.97 -25.34 27.57
C PRO A 921 -7.35 -24.65 26.26
N ILE A 922 -6.58 -24.86 25.20
CA ILE A 922 -6.96 -24.54 23.83
C ILE A 922 -7.71 -25.76 23.28
N VAL A 923 -8.84 -25.51 22.60
CA VAL A 923 -9.70 -26.57 22.07
C VAL A 923 -9.92 -26.31 20.59
N VAL A 924 -9.92 -27.39 19.82
CA VAL A 924 -10.14 -27.38 18.38
C VAL A 924 -11.34 -28.25 18.05
N ASP A 925 -12.32 -27.65 17.37
CA ASP A 925 -13.44 -28.36 16.77
C ASP A 925 -12.95 -28.87 15.40
N ILE A 926 -12.94 -30.19 15.22
CA ILE A 926 -12.38 -30.83 14.03
C ILE A 926 -13.36 -31.83 13.42
N HIS A 927 -13.59 -31.70 12.12
CA HIS A 927 -14.57 -32.48 11.38
C HIS A 927 -14.01 -32.84 9.99
N LYS A 928 -14.52 -33.93 9.39
CA LYS A 928 -14.13 -34.37 8.04
C LYS A 928 -15.36 -34.71 7.19
N GLY A 929 -15.25 -34.57 5.87
CA GLY A 929 -16.36 -34.75 4.93
C GLY A 929 -15.94 -34.54 3.48
N LYS A 930 -16.89 -34.63 2.53
CA LYS A 930 -16.60 -34.53 1.10
C LYS A 930 -16.65 -33.11 0.56
N SER A 931 -17.31 -32.21 1.28
CA SER A 931 -17.38 -30.79 0.95
C SER A 931 -17.21 -29.92 2.18
N TRP A 932 -16.75 -28.69 1.99
CA TRP A 932 -16.55 -27.76 3.10
C TRP A 932 -17.88 -27.45 3.82
N GLY A 933 -18.98 -27.38 3.08
CA GLY A 933 -20.32 -27.15 3.66
C GLY A 933 -20.96 -28.38 4.33
N GLU A 934 -20.46 -29.60 4.13
CA GLU A 934 -20.88 -30.77 4.92
C GLU A 934 -20.25 -30.78 6.32
N ILE A 935 -19.06 -30.20 6.43
CA ILE A 935 -18.19 -30.25 7.60
C ILE A 935 -18.46 -29.08 8.55
N HIS A 936 -18.95 -27.97 8.01
CA HIS A 936 -19.16 -26.69 8.68
C HIS A 936 -20.63 -26.27 8.64
#